data_AF-A0A450WEN0-F1
#
_entry.id   AF-A0A450WEN0-F1
#
_cell.length_a   1.000
_cell.length_b   1.000
_cell.length_c   1.000
_cell.angle_alpha   90.00
_cell.angle_beta   90.00
_cell.angle_gamma   90.00
#
_symmetry.space_group_name_H-M   'P 1'
#
loop_
_entity.id
_entity.type
_entity.pdbx_description
1 polymer ?
#
loop_
_entity_poly.entity_id
_entity_poly.type
_entity_poly.pdbx_seq_one_letter_code
_entity_poly.pdbx_strand_id
1 'polypeptide(L)'
;MSKFYFHNVRIDMFKMKCSKLFCVLISLVWLAMSPHIVIAAEIKIATGSKSGVYYPVGQAVSQLLKAKDIHIGVISTAGSEQNVDMLLQGAADLAIVQSDVLYMMSQAKSDESYFKYKDPVKTLRGLAALFPEYTQILVRADSDITGILQLVDKQLYVGKVGSGTYKNATDILSSFGIEKNDYMPYAYDISEKGAVEFLLDGKLDAVFDTSGELKVNDPEFRDKLRMVSLSKEAQERIKKDHPYTSFKQVKDYEGREYGVMFSRALLIAGPEGADVEISRGTIVKLIETLIDNLEIEIQRTDKNIEIFTTGNLIARGITINLHPAAKEYYQEKGVLLNISALQLTALFLFLMLLLALLSYLGVNWKWSIWLRFWGQNRFGTGWSRTVRIWNILVGNAFSITLWVSSFVLLLAVIAILSWEDQYAFTHDVHNRFADLHLGELLTWLITFAATGFSQDLFPHSLFGKIAATVIPIIGLGGVIFVFIYSNLKRNERTDKEARGIHVPRLKDHVIICGWNDRVPALIREITTTNRWVKGRKVIVLSEHEQEKPLESFGFIPGSAFFCRGISSDYDKLKEVNLKDAYCAVIVADYHKVQRGNLRGLYTAVALRKTRQKKESRQEKEFKIIAELHYDFNEDRFRYAGVTKLIPLMRVSSSVIGHACMNPGISDLLVRILSFNAPQIALLVGAAEDKNILQAVKDKTFNEAMKRLRKQDILLLAVHRALGKDIGHAETELDFRNPSPYLLNPSAQEDSEYRISEQDDLLIIKSNMAGTSSEQAWSMELGRNLLEQPKTRVYNVANEHLLIIGRDEEIRNVVSTVKNLAQGVISISIDADEKAKITMSERSGVSYLSEELPDFSLEHLESFVCQHKSIFAEVTRAVILEVSPVDSNTEQEDVIYQDDAELSYAMVLLDLYRKLFKKNLHVVAEMRADVNLHLYHDIGIAQPIPINRLIELILARMVFRCLSRQTVVR
;
A
#
# COMPACT_ATOMS: atom_id res chain seq x y z
N MET A 1 26.18 -37.70 -39.25
CA MET A 1 26.71 -38.07 -40.57
C MET A 1 26.23 -37.02 -41.57
N SER A 2 26.99 -35.96 -41.90
CA SER A 2 28.08 -35.89 -42.90
C SER A 2 27.54 -36.12 -44.33
N LYS A 3 27.64 -35.29 -45.37
CA LYS A 3 28.55 -34.21 -45.86
C LYS A 3 27.71 -33.31 -46.82
N PHE A 4 27.83 -31.98 -46.89
CA PHE A 4 28.81 -31.17 -47.68
C PHE A 4 29.10 -31.71 -49.09
N TYR A 5 29.24 -30.97 -50.20
CA TYR A 5 29.08 -29.56 -50.64
C TYR A 5 29.52 -29.64 -52.14
N PHE A 6 28.97 -28.83 -53.03
CA PHE A 6 29.73 -28.35 -54.20
C PHE A 6 29.44 -26.86 -54.40
N HIS A 7 30.51 -26.10 -54.64
CA HIS A 7 30.61 -24.66 -54.51
C HIS A 7 30.96 -24.01 -55.86
N ASN A 8 30.89 -22.67 -55.87
CA ASN A 8 31.42 -21.67 -56.81
C ASN A 8 30.36 -21.12 -57.80
N VAL A 9 30.09 -19.81 -57.91
CA VAL A 9 30.92 -18.60 -57.71
C VAL A 9 30.06 -17.39 -57.26
N ARG A 10 30.59 -16.57 -56.34
CA ARG A 10 30.15 -15.22 -55.93
C ARG A 10 30.58 -14.15 -56.96
N ILE A 11 29.85 -13.02 -57.06
CA ILE A 11 30.33 -11.64 -56.74
C ILE A 11 29.19 -10.61 -56.97
N ASP A 12 29.19 -9.60 -56.10
CA ASP A 12 28.20 -8.56 -55.81
C ASP A 12 27.73 -7.68 -56.98
N MET A 13 26.48 -7.17 -56.88
CA MET A 13 26.19 -5.74 -57.15
C MET A 13 24.81 -5.31 -56.64
N PHE A 14 24.81 -4.68 -55.46
CA PHE A 14 23.74 -3.83 -54.93
C PHE A 14 23.97 -2.41 -55.47
N LYS A 15 23.14 -1.91 -56.41
CA LYS A 15 22.79 -0.48 -56.60
C LYS A 15 21.93 -0.23 -57.86
N MET A 16 20.84 0.52 -57.63
CA MET A 16 20.03 1.31 -58.59
C MET A 16 18.98 0.60 -59.47
N LYS A 17 17.69 0.84 -59.15
CA LYS A 17 16.80 1.77 -59.90
C LYS A 17 15.41 1.92 -59.21
N CYS A 18 15.38 2.61 -58.07
CA CYS A 18 14.15 3.16 -57.47
C CYS A 18 13.71 4.51 -58.08
N SER A 19 14.44 5.08 -59.05
CA SER A 19 14.14 6.44 -59.54
C SER A 19 13.04 6.53 -60.61
N LYS A 20 12.71 5.43 -61.31
CA LYS A 20 11.65 5.46 -62.35
C LYS A 20 10.23 5.38 -61.77
N LEU A 21 10.06 4.75 -60.60
CA LEU A 21 8.76 4.67 -59.92
C LEU A 21 8.39 6.01 -59.24
N PHE A 22 9.40 6.79 -58.84
CA PHE A 22 9.23 8.09 -58.21
C PHE A 22 8.79 9.18 -59.21
N CYS A 23 9.30 9.17 -60.44
CA CYS A 23 8.93 10.16 -61.46
C CYS A 23 7.49 10.02 -61.98
N VAL A 24 6.96 8.79 -62.07
CA VAL A 24 5.56 8.54 -62.51
C VAL A 24 4.54 9.02 -61.46
N LEU A 25 4.88 8.87 -60.18
CA LEU A 25 4.06 9.38 -59.07
C LEU A 25 4.04 10.93 -59.03
N ILE A 26 5.16 11.59 -59.31
CA ILE A 26 5.23 13.07 -59.36
C ILE A 26 4.44 13.64 -60.54
N SER A 27 4.42 12.93 -61.67
CA SER A 27 3.71 13.36 -62.89
C SER A 27 2.19 13.33 -62.72
N LEU A 28 1.67 12.34 -61.99
CA LEU A 28 0.25 12.23 -61.64
C LEU A 28 -0.20 13.27 -60.61
N VAL A 29 0.70 13.70 -59.72
CA VAL A 29 0.44 14.79 -58.77
C VAL A 29 0.42 16.15 -59.49
N TRP A 30 1.22 16.34 -60.54
CA TRP A 30 1.25 17.61 -61.27
C TRP A 30 0.02 17.86 -62.17
N LEU A 31 -0.57 16.82 -62.77
CA LEU A 31 -1.80 16.99 -63.58
C LEU A 31 -3.05 17.26 -62.74
N ALA A 32 -3.06 16.88 -61.46
CA ALA A 32 -4.15 17.18 -60.53
C ALA A 32 -4.10 18.63 -59.97
N MET A 33 -3.05 19.39 -60.27
CA MET A 33 -2.85 20.76 -59.78
C MET A 33 -2.93 21.81 -60.90
N SER A 34 -3.87 21.66 -61.83
CA SER A 34 -4.23 22.76 -62.72
C SER A 34 -5.08 23.77 -61.91
N PRO A 35 -4.65 25.03 -61.71
CA PRO A 35 -5.47 26.01 -61.01
C PRO A 35 -6.68 26.35 -61.89
N HIS A 36 -7.87 25.95 -61.44
CA HIS A 36 -9.09 26.62 -61.87
C HIS A 36 -8.99 28.07 -61.41
N ILE A 37 -8.97 29.01 -62.35
CA ILE A 37 -9.19 30.43 -62.05
C ILE A 37 -10.66 30.52 -61.62
N VAL A 38 -10.88 30.44 -60.31
CA VAL A 38 -12.13 30.86 -59.68
C VAL A 38 -12.08 32.38 -59.65
N ILE A 39 -12.92 33.03 -60.45
CA ILE A 39 -13.22 34.44 -60.26
C ILE A 39 -13.89 34.52 -58.89
N ALA A 40 -13.21 35.10 -57.90
CA ALA A 40 -13.76 35.25 -56.56
C ALA A 40 -15.03 36.09 -56.63
N ALA A 41 -16.18 35.46 -56.41
CA ALA A 41 -17.41 36.17 -56.12
C ALA A 41 -17.21 36.93 -54.80
N GLU A 42 -17.49 38.23 -54.79
CA GLU A 42 -17.41 39.06 -53.60
C GLU A 42 -18.45 38.59 -52.58
N ILE A 43 -18.01 38.14 -51.40
CA ILE A 43 -18.89 37.69 -50.30
C ILE A 43 -19.66 38.91 -49.79
N LYS A 44 -20.97 38.80 -49.59
CA LYS A 44 -21.80 39.90 -49.10
C LYS A 44 -22.35 39.62 -47.71
N ILE A 45 -22.28 40.61 -46.82
CA ILE A 45 -22.89 40.55 -45.48
C ILE A 45 -24.07 41.51 -45.37
N ALA A 46 -25.26 40.97 -45.09
CA ALA A 46 -26.45 41.75 -44.78
C ALA A 46 -26.44 42.18 -43.30
N THR A 47 -26.62 43.47 -43.03
CA THR A 47 -26.42 44.07 -41.70
C THR A 47 -27.66 44.80 -41.21
N GLY A 48 -27.64 46.13 -41.13
CA GLY A 48 -28.78 46.92 -40.69
C GLY A 48 -28.67 48.33 -41.23
N SER A 49 -29.44 49.26 -40.67
CA SER A 49 -29.35 50.66 -41.06
C SER A 49 -27.94 51.21 -40.78
N LYS A 50 -27.48 52.18 -41.56
CA LYS A 50 -26.18 52.85 -41.32
C LYS A 50 -26.07 53.52 -39.95
N SER A 51 -27.20 53.85 -39.34
CA SER A 51 -27.29 54.44 -38.00
C SER A 51 -27.28 53.41 -36.86
N GLY A 52 -27.58 52.14 -37.15
CA GLY A 52 -27.68 51.07 -36.16
C GLY A 52 -26.34 50.37 -35.89
N VAL A 53 -26.35 49.39 -34.99
CA VAL A 53 -25.13 48.68 -34.55
C VAL A 53 -24.61 47.66 -35.58
N TYR A 54 -25.49 47.03 -36.36
CA TYR A 54 -25.09 45.94 -37.27
C TYR A 54 -24.16 46.41 -38.39
N TYR A 55 -24.36 47.62 -38.91
CA TYR A 55 -23.58 48.15 -40.03
C TYR A 55 -22.10 48.38 -39.66
N PRO A 56 -21.74 49.11 -38.58
CA PRO A 56 -20.34 49.25 -38.17
C PRO A 56 -19.71 47.91 -37.76
N VAL A 57 -20.46 46.98 -37.16
CA VAL A 57 -19.95 45.63 -36.89
C VAL A 57 -19.62 44.89 -38.19
N GLY A 58 -20.50 44.93 -39.19
CA GLY A 58 -20.22 44.34 -40.50
C GLY A 58 -19.03 45.00 -41.21
N GLN A 59 -18.82 46.31 -41.04
CA GLN A 59 -17.64 47.01 -41.55
C GLN A 59 -16.36 46.56 -40.84
N ALA A 60 -16.38 46.40 -39.51
CA ALA A 60 -15.27 45.86 -38.75
C ALA A 60 -14.90 44.44 -39.21
N VAL A 61 -15.90 43.56 -39.39
CA VAL A 61 -15.70 42.21 -39.94
C VAL A 61 -15.10 42.26 -41.35
N SER A 62 -15.62 43.13 -42.23
CA SER A 62 -15.11 43.31 -43.58
C SER A 62 -13.65 43.82 -43.60
N GLN A 63 -13.31 44.77 -42.73
CA GLN A 63 -11.95 45.30 -42.60
C GLN A 63 -10.96 44.25 -42.09
N LEU A 64 -11.34 43.48 -41.08
CA LEU A 64 -10.51 42.42 -40.52
C LEU A 64 -10.24 41.31 -41.56
N LEU A 65 -11.23 40.97 -42.37
CA LEU A 65 -11.09 39.95 -43.39
C LEU A 65 -10.39 40.44 -44.66
N LYS A 66 -10.50 41.73 -44.98
CA LYS A 66 -9.69 42.36 -46.03
C LYS A 66 -8.19 42.24 -45.75
N ALA A 67 -7.77 42.31 -44.48
CA ALA A 67 -6.38 42.07 -44.07
C ALA A 67 -5.91 40.61 -44.30
N LYS A 68 -6.84 39.68 -44.59
CA LYS A 68 -6.59 38.27 -44.90
C LYS A 68 -6.90 37.92 -46.37
N ASP A 69 -6.98 38.94 -47.24
CA ASP A 69 -7.28 38.82 -48.67
C ASP A 69 -8.70 38.26 -48.96
N ILE A 70 -9.63 38.48 -48.03
CA ILE A 70 -11.05 38.12 -48.17
C ILE A 70 -11.88 39.41 -48.24
N HIS A 71 -12.42 39.70 -49.43
CA HIS A 71 -13.24 40.89 -49.65
C HIS A 71 -14.70 40.62 -49.31
N ILE A 72 -15.24 41.37 -48.34
CA ILE A 72 -16.67 41.32 -47.98
C ILE A 72 -17.36 42.65 -48.28
N GLY A 73 -18.39 42.62 -49.12
CA GLY A 73 -19.28 43.75 -49.34
C GLY A 73 -20.32 43.88 -48.22
N VAL A 74 -20.40 45.05 -47.57
CA VAL A 74 -21.37 45.30 -46.49
C VAL A 74 -22.64 45.92 -47.06
N ILE A 75 -23.79 45.27 -46.84
CA ILE A 75 -25.10 45.75 -47.30
C ILE A 75 -25.90 46.31 -46.13
N SER A 76 -26.35 47.55 -46.26
CA SER A 76 -27.30 48.15 -45.32
C SER A 76 -28.73 47.68 -45.62
N THR A 77 -29.44 47.26 -44.58
CA THR A 77 -30.80 46.70 -44.67
C THR A 77 -31.71 47.33 -43.61
N ALA A 78 -32.99 46.94 -43.61
CA ALA A 78 -33.98 47.34 -42.61
C ALA A 78 -33.87 46.53 -41.29
N GLY A 79 -33.09 45.43 -41.25
CA GLY A 79 -32.87 44.62 -40.05
C GLY A 79 -33.00 43.11 -40.27
N SER A 80 -33.11 42.38 -39.16
CA SER A 80 -33.05 40.91 -39.07
C SER A 80 -33.98 40.15 -40.03
N GLU A 81 -35.21 40.63 -40.28
CA GLU A 81 -36.14 39.93 -41.19
C GLU A 81 -35.68 40.03 -42.65
N GLN A 82 -35.29 41.23 -43.09
CA GLN A 82 -34.75 41.44 -44.45
C GLN A 82 -33.43 40.69 -44.65
N ASN A 83 -32.60 40.61 -43.61
CA ASN A 83 -31.34 39.87 -43.65
C ASN A 83 -31.55 38.39 -43.93
N VAL A 84 -32.54 37.78 -43.28
CA VAL A 84 -32.90 36.38 -43.54
C VAL A 84 -33.48 36.21 -44.95
N ASP A 85 -34.37 37.10 -45.39
CA ASP A 85 -34.88 37.10 -46.78
C ASP A 85 -33.71 37.14 -47.79
N MET A 86 -32.71 37.99 -47.56
CA MET A 86 -31.55 38.12 -48.43
C MET A 86 -30.66 36.87 -48.45
N LEU A 87 -30.51 36.17 -47.31
CA LEU A 87 -29.79 34.89 -47.27
C LEU A 87 -30.54 33.78 -48.01
N LEU A 88 -31.87 33.73 -47.87
CA LEU A 88 -32.69 32.72 -48.54
C LEU A 88 -32.78 32.95 -50.06
N GLN A 89 -32.71 34.22 -50.49
CA GLN A 89 -32.73 34.61 -51.91
C GLN A 89 -31.35 34.59 -52.57
N GLY A 90 -30.27 34.29 -51.82
CA GLY A 90 -28.89 34.37 -52.31
C GLY A 90 -28.41 35.80 -52.63
N ALA A 91 -29.11 36.83 -52.13
CA ALA A 91 -28.73 38.22 -52.28
C ALA A 91 -27.62 38.65 -51.30
N ALA A 92 -27.40 37.87 -50.25
CA ALA A 92 -26.26 37.94 -49.33
C ALA A 92 -25.80 36.52 -48.96
N ASP A 93 -24.54 36.37 -48.57
CA ASP A 93 -23.93 35.08 -48.19
C ASP A 93 -23.82 34.93 -46.67
N LEU A 94 -23.65 36.06 -45.97
CA LEU A 94 -23.62 36.18 -44.52
C LEU A 94 -24.67 37.19 -44.06
N ALA A 95 -25.16 37.05 -42.84
CA ALA A 95 -25.95 38.10 -42.20
C ALA A 95 -25.83 38.14 -40.69
N ILE A 96 -26.07 39.32 -40.13
CA ILE A 96 -26.24 39.51 -38.68
C ILE A 96 -27.73 39.46 -38.36
N VAL A 97 -28.16 38.55 -37.49
CA VAL A 97 -29.58 38.31 -37.18
C VAL A 97 -29.76 38.11 -35.68
N GLN A 98 -30.79 38.76 -35.12
CA GLN A 98 -31.16 38.62 -33.71
C GLN A 98 -31.65 37.20 -33.39
N SER A 99 -31.21 36.64 -32.25
CA SER A 99 -31.41 35.23 -31.89
C SER A 99 -32.86 34.78 -31.75
N ASP A 100 -33.73 35.66 -31.27
CA ASP A 100 -35.18 35.44 -31.11
C ASP A 100 -35.91 35.44 -32.46
N VAL A 101 -35.63 36.40 -33.35
CA VAL A 101 -36.13 36.43 -34.73
C VAL A 101 -35.76 35.13 -35.44
N LEU A 102 -34.50 34.70 -35.30
CA LEU A 102 -34.00 33.47 -35.88
C LEU A 102 -34.65 32.21 -35.29
N TYR A 103 -34.83 32.17 -33.96
CA TYR A 103 -35.51 31.06 -33.28
C TYR A 103 -36.93 30.90 -33.81
N MET A 104 -37.69 32.00 -33.89
CA MET A 104 -39.08 31.96 -34.35
C MET A 104 -39.19 31.49 -35.79
N MET A 105 -38.32 31.97 -36.68
CA MET A 105 -38.28 31.50 -38.07
C MET A 105 -37.97 30.00 -38.17
N SER A 106 -37.13 29.48 -37.27
CA SER A 106 -36.82 28.05 -37.22
C SER A 106 -37.95 27.16 -36.66
N GLN A 107 -38.99 27.76 -36.06
CA GLN A 107 -40.07 27.07 -35.34
C GLN A 107 -41.48 27.34 -35.91
N ALA A 108 -41.61 28.08 -37.01
CA ALA A 108 -42.87 28.63 -37.52
C ALA A 108 -44.06 27.63 -37.54
N LYS A 109 -45.22 28.07 -37.03
CA LYS A 109 -46.53 27.40 -37.10
C LYS A 109 -47.51 28.27 -37.90
N SER A 110 -48.47 27.63 -38.58
CA SER A 110 -49.26 28.21 -39.67
C SER A 110 -50.23 29.36 -39.33
N ASP A 111 -50.39 29.74 -38.06
CA ASP A 111 -51.58 30.50 -37.63
C ASP A 111 -51.27 31.82 -36.87
N GLU A 112 -50.00 32.20 -36.65
CA GLU A 112 -49.67 33.49 -36.01
C GLU A 112 -49.67 34.63 -37.06
N SER A 113 -50.60 35.58 -36.93
CA SER A 113 -50.86 36.65 -37.92
C SER A 113 -49.72 37.66 -38.11
N TYR A 114 -48.58 37.47 -37.46
CA TYR A 114 -47.47 38.42 -37.40
C TYR A 114 -46.22 37.97 -38.19
N PHE A 115 -46.22 36.77 -38.79
CA PHE A 115 -45.06 36.25 -39.53
C PHE A 115 -45.34 36.04 -41.02
N LYS A 116 -44.39 36.47 -41.85
CA LYS A 116 -44.38 36.26 -43.30
C LYS A 116 -44.16 34.79 -43.70
N TYR A 117 -43.49 34.00 -42.85
CA TYR A 117 -43.07 32.62 -43.14
C TYR A 117 -44.06 31.60 -42.57
N LYS A 118 -44.62 30.75 -43.44
CA LYS A 118 -45.59 29.70 -43.05
C LYS A 118 -44.93 28.38 -42.65
N ASP A 119 -43.70 28.15 -43.10
CA ASP A 119 -42.94 26.92 -42.86
C ASP A 119 -41.62 27.23 -42.11
N PRO A 120 -41.16 26.36 -41.20
CA PRO A 120 -39.89 26.51 -40.50
C PRO A 120 -38.67 26.60 -41.43
N VAL A 121 -37.87 27.66 -41.27
CA VAL A 121 -36.62 27.86 -42.01
C VAL A 121 -35.48 27.11 -41.32
N LYS A 122 -35.10 25.94 -41.83
CA LYS A 122 -34.07 25.05 -41.24
C LYS A 122 -32.75 25.00 -42.03
N THR A 123 -32.68 25.71 -43.14
CA THR A 123 -31.56 25.65 -44.09
C THR A 123 -30.40 26.56 -43.73
N LEU A 124 -30.63 27.60 -42.91
CA LEU A 124 -29.60 28.52 -42.46
C LEU A 124 -28.62 27.84 -41.49
N ARG A 125 -27.41 28.40 -41.37
CA ARG A 125 -26.36 27.87 -40.51
C ARG A 125 -25.78 28.95 -39.59
N GLY A 126 -25.67 28.65 -38.30
CA GLY A 126 -25.04 29.53 -37.33
C GLY A 126 -23.52 29.49 -37.43
N LEU A 127 -22.88 30.65 -37.33
CA LEU A 127 -21.41 30.77 -37.33
C LEU A 127 -20.87 31.22 -35.98
N ALA A 128 -21.41 32.32 -35.42
CA ALA A 128 -20.94 32.89 -34.16
C ALA A 128 -22.03 33.72 -33.47
N ALA A 129 -22.03 33.76 -32.14
CA ALA A 129 -22.70 34.81 -31.37
C ALA A 129 -21.75 36.00 -31.21
N LEU A 130 -22.17 37.19 -31.65
CA LEU A 130 -21.30 38.37 -31.73
C LEU A 130 -21.36 39.23 -30.46
N PHE A 131 -22.55 39.68 -30.06
CA PHE A 131 -22.73 40.59 -28.92
C PHE A 131 -24.16 40.48 -28.34
N PRO A 132 -24.39 40.90 -27.09
CA PRO A 132 -25.72 40.96 -26.50
C PRO A 132 -26.52 42.13 -27.06
N GLU A 133 -27.84 41.99 -27.11
CA GLU A 133 -28.77 43.07 -27.49
C GLU A 133 -29.79 43.26 -26.38
N TYR A 134 -29.99 44.51 -25.97
CA TYR A 134 -30.85 44.91 -24.87
C TYR A 134 -32.04 45.70 -25.42
N THR A 135 -33.26 45.19 -25.21
CA THR A 135 -34.49 45.94 -25.53
C THR A 135 -34.80 46.93 -24.42
N GLN A 136 -34.59 48.20 -24.73
CA GLN A 136 -34.75 49.34 -23.84
C GLN A 136 -36.07 50.07 -24.15
N ILE A 137 -36.79 50.47 -23.10
CA ILE A 137 -37.96 51.35 -23.19
C ILE A 137 -37.53 52.70 -22.64
N LEU A 138 -37.18 53.62 -23.51
CA LEU A 138 -36.62 54.92 -23.19
C LEU A 138 -37.73 55.96 -23.05
N VAL A 139 -37.66 56.73 -21.97
CA VAL A 139 -38.49 57.89 -21.70
C VAL A 139 -37.59 59.07 -21.33
N ARG A 140 -38.09 60.31 -21.39
CA ARG A 140 -37.33 61.45 -20.86
C ARG A 140 -37.08 61.27 -19.36
N ALA A 141 -35.95 61.78 -18.86
CA ALA A 141 -35.59 61.69 -17.45
C ALA A 141 -36.67 62.28 -16.52
N ASP A 142 -37.39 63.31 -16.98
CA ASP A 142 -38.48 64.00 -16.28
C ASP A 142 -39.89 63.43 -16.58
N SER A 143 -40.00 62.32 -17.33
CA SER A 143 -41.29 61.69 -17.65
C SER A 143 -41.90 60.98 -16.43
N ASP A 144 -43.23 61.03 -16.34
CA ASP A 144 -44.08 60.32 -15.38
C ASP A 144 -44.35 58.85 -15.76
N ILE A 145 -43.88 58.40 -16.92
CA ILE A 145 -44.02 57.01 -17.39
C ILE A 145 -43.02 56.11 -16.64
N THR A 146 -43.54 55.18 -15.86
CA THR A 146 -42.77 54.24 -15.00
C THR A 146 -43.07 52.77 -15.28
N GLY A 147 -44.10 52.47 -16.08
CA GLY A 147 -44.49 51.10 -16.42
C GLY A 147 -45.20 50.97 -17.78
N ILE A 148 -45.30 49.73 -18.28
CA ILE A 148 -45.77 49.40 -19.64
C ILE A 148 -47.23 49.81 -19.87
N LEU A 149 -48.11 49.63 -18.86
CA LEU A 149 -49.53 49.99 -18.98
C LEU A 149 -49.78 51.49 -19.19
N GLN A 150 -48.80 52.36 -18.87
CA GLN A 150 -48.90 53.80 -19.09
C GLN A 150 -48.57 54.21 -20.53
N LEU A 151 -48.23 53.25 -21.41
CA LEU A 151 -47.95 53.48 -22.83
C LEU A 151 -49.22 53.48 -23.70
N VAL A 152 -50.39 53.18 -23.13
CA VAL A 152 -51.69 53.30 -23.81
C VAL A 152 -51.96 54.77 -24.14
N ASP A 153 -52.44 55.02 -25.36
CA ASP A 153 -52.72 56.34 -25.95
C ASP A 153 -51.49 57.27 -26.07
N LYS A 154 -50.27 56.72 -25.95
CA LYS A 154 -49.02 57.48 -26.08
C LYS A 154 -48.45 57.47 -27.50
N GLN A 155 -47.64 58.47 -27.81
CA GLN A 155 -46.84 58.54 -29.04
C GLN A 155 -45.58 57.68 -28.89
N LEU A 156 -45.56 56.52 -29.54
CA LEU A 156 -44.48 55.54 -29.38
C LEU A 156 -43.67 55.39 -30.65
N TYR A 157 -42.35 55.28 -30.50
CA TYR A 157 -41.52 54.65 -31.53
C TYR A 157 -41.28 53.19 -31.15
N VAL A 158 -41.83 52.29 -31.96
CA VAL A 158 -41.70 50.84 -31.74
C VAL A 158 -40.63 50.20 -32.62
N GLY A 159 -39.84 50.97 -33.37
CA GLY A 159 -38.89 50.43 -34.35
C GLY A 159 -39.46 50.34 -35.77
N LYS A 160 -38.57 50.19 -36.75
CA LYS A 160 -38.93 50.02 -38.17
C LYS A 160 -39.54 48.64 -38.42
N VAL A 161 -40.61 48.57 -39.21
CA VAL A 161 -41.25 47.29 -39.57
C VAL A 161 -40.21 46.34 -40.18
N GLY A 162 -40.14 45.11 -39.66
CA GLY A 162 -39.15 44.09 -40.05
C GLY A 162 -37.83 44.10 -39.25
N SER A 163 -37.67 45.02 -38.29
CA SER A 163 -36.53 45.05 -37.36
C SER A 163 -36.75 44.18 -36.11
N GLY A 164 -35.67 43.79 -35.44
CA GLY A 164 -35.73 43.12 -34.13
C GLY A 164 -36.40 43.99 -33.06
N THR A 165 -36.11 45.29 -33.05
CA THR A 165 -36.77 46.29 -32.19
C THR A 165 -38.29 46.29 -32.35
N TYR A 166 -38.80 46.28 -33.58
CA TYR A 166 -40.23 46.18 -33.85
C TYR A 166 -40.84 44.93 -33.25
N LYS A 167 -40.16 43.79 -33.42
CA LYS A 167 -40.63 42.53 -32.87
C LYS A 167 -40.67 42.56 -31.33
N ASN A 168 -39.58 42.94 -30.68
CA ASN A 168 -39.52 42.96 -29.21
C ASN A 168 -40.50 43.97 -28.62
N ALA A 169 -40.65 45.15 -29.23
CA ALA A 169 -41.65 46.13 -28.80
C ALA A 169 -43.07 45.57 -28.87
N THR A 170 -43.43 44.90 -29.98
CA THR A 170 -44.76 44.29 -30.12
C THR A 170 -45.00 43.13 -29.16
N ASP A 171 -43.97 42.30 -28.88
CA ASP A 171 -44.09 41.20 -27.91
C ASP A 171 -44.31 41.73 -26.50
N ILE A 172 -43.55 42.77 -26.11
CA ILE A 172 -43.72 43.44 -24.81
C ILE A 172 -45.11 44.07 -24.71
N LEU A 173 -45.57 44.81 -25.72
CA LEU A 173 -46.87 45.49 -25.67
C LEU A 173 -48.05 44.50 -25.67
N SER A 174 -48.02 43.50 -26.55
CA SER A 174 -49.11 42.51 -26.68
C SER A 174 -49.25 41.61 -25.46
N SER A 175 -48.15 41.27 -24.76
CA SER A 175 -48.20 40.56 -23.48
C SER A 175 -48.99 41.33 -22.41
N PHE A 176 -49.11 42.66 -22.55
CA PHE A 176 -49.90 43.52 -21.66
C PHE A 176 -51.29 43.86 -22.20
N GLY A 177 -51.69 43.24 -23.31
CA GLY A 177 -52.96 43.51 -23.98
C GLY A 177 -53.01 44.85 -24.69
N ILE A 178 -51.85 45.45 -24.99
CA ILE A 178 -51.74 46.69 -25.76
C ILE A 178 -51.54 46.33 -27.23
N GLU A 179 -52.56 46.54 -28.05
CA GLU A 179 -52.53 46.28 -29.48
C GLU A 179 -52.15 47.54 -30.27
N LYS A 180 -51.96 47.39 -31.59
CA LYS A 180 -51.53 48.47 -32.50
C LYS A 180 -52.45 49.71 -32.48
N ASN A 181 -53.73 49.54 -32.11
CA ASN A 181 -54.71 50.63 -32.06
C ASN A 181 -54.72 51.36 -30.71
N ASP A 182 -54.01 50.84 -29.71
CA ASP A 182 -53.97 51.37 -28.34
C ASP A 182 -52.80 52.33 -28.12
N TYR A 183 -52.02 52.64 -29.16
CA TYR A 183 -50.94 53.64 -29.15
C TYR A 183 -50.82 54.33 -30.50
N MET A 184 -50.17 55.50 -30.54
CA MET A 184 -49.99 56.29 -31.77
C MET A 184 -48.56 56.11 -32.31
N PRO A 185 -48.33 55.29 -33.36
CA PRO A 185 -47.00 55.16 -33.96
C PRO A 185 -46.65 56.44 -34.74
N TYR A 186 -45.63 57.16 -34.29
CA TYR A 186 -45.29 58.50 -34.81
C TYR A 186 -44.70 58.48 -36.23
N ALA A 187 -43.84 57.50 -36.55
CA ALA A 187 -43.33 57.21 -37.89
C ALA A 187 -42.47 55.92 -37.87
N TYR A 188 -42.57 55.07 -38.90
CA TYR A 188 -41.77 53.84 -39.01
C TYR A 188 -40.42 54.02 -39.73
N ASP A 189 -40.19 55.17 -40.37
CA ASP A 189 -38.99 55.43 -41.20
C ASP A 189 -38.16 56.58 -40.62
N ILE A 190 -37.86 56.49 -39.33
CA ILE A 190 -36.92 57.37 -38.63
C ILE A 190 -35.75 56.52 -38.13
N SER A 191 -34.55 57.12 -38.07
CA SER A 191 -33.39 56.42 -37.49
C SER A 191 -33.57 56.26 -35.98
N GLU A 192 -32.92 55.26 -35.37
CA GLU A 192 -32.94 55.04 -33.92
C GLU A 192 -32.47 56.29 -33.16
N LYS A 193 -31.41 56.96 -33.65
CA LYS A 193 -30.94 58.24 -33.09
C LYS A 193 -32.00 59.35 -33.24
N GLY A 194 -32.64 59.46 -34.40
CA GLY A 194 -33.71 60.44 -34.63
C GLY A 194 -34.95 60.20 -33.76
N ALA A 195 -35.25 58.95 -33.42
CA ALA A 195 -36.32 58.61 -32.47
C ALA A 195 -36.00 59.13 -31.07
N VAL A 196 -34.75 58.98 -30.60
CA VAL A 196 -34.31 59.56 -29.33
C VAL A 196 -34.35 61.10 -29.37
N GLU A 197 -33.94 61.73 -30.47
CA GLU A 197 -34.04 63.19 -30.63
C GLU A 197 -35.51 63.67 -30.58
N PHE A 198 -36.43 62.95 -31.22
CA PHE A 198 -37.87 63.26 -31.15
C PHE A 198 -38.48 63.01 -29.77
N LEU A 199 -37.98 62.05 -29.00
CA LEU A 199 -38.33 61.89 -27.58
C LEU A 199 -37.89 63.10 -26.75
N LEU A 200 -36.69 63.63 -27.01
CA LEU A 200 -36.18 64.82 -26.33
C LEU A 200 -36.92 66.11 -26.75
N ASP A 201 -37.34 66.21 -28.01
CA ASP A 201 -38.20 67.29 -28.53
C ASP A 201 -39.64 67.22 -28.00
N GLY A 202 -40.03 66.16 -27.28
CA GLY A 202 -41.39 65.95 -26.79
C GLY A 202 -42.41 65.56 -27.87
N LYS A 203 -41.93 65.12 -29.04
CA LYS A 203 -42.76 64.58 -30.13
C LYS A 203 -43.15 63.12 -29.89
N LEU A 204 -42.35 62.39 -29.12
CA LEU A 204 -42.57 61.03 -28.66
C LEU A 204 -42.66 60.99 -27.14
N ASP A 205 -43.49 60.10 -26.62
CA ASP A 205 -43.63 59.83 -25.18
C ASP A 205 -42.67 58.72 -24.71
N ALA A 206 -42.46 57.70 -25.55
CA ALA A 206 -41.46 56.65 -25.30
C ALA A 206 -40.88 56.06 -26.60
N VAL A 207 -39.66 55.53 -26.50
CA VAL A 207 -38.89 54.95 -27.60
C VAL A 207 -38.45 53.54 -27.22
N PHE A 208 -38.83 52.54 -28.02
CA PHE A 208 -38.25 51.21 -27.95
C PHE A 208 -36.98 51.16 -28.80
N ASP A 209 -35.90 50.63 -28.22
CA ASP A 209 -34.62 50.41 -28.92
C ASP A 209 -34.05 49.05 -28.51
N THR A 210 -33.71 48.20 -29.48
CA THR A 210 -32.98 46.95 -29.22
C THR A 210 -31.59 47.07 -29.81
N SER A 211 -30.60 47.24 -28.94
CA SER A 211 -29.23 47.50 -29.37
C SER A 211 -28.21 46.95 -28.36
N GLY A 212 -26.97 46.76 -28.81
CA GLY A 212 -25.87 46.29 -27.95
C GLY A 212 -25.33 47.34 -26.97
N GLU A 213 -25.83 48.57 -27.05
CA GLU A 213 -25.42 49.72 -26.24
C GLU A 213 -26.62 50.25 -25.46
N LEU A 214 -26.43 50.56 -24.19
CA LEU A 214 -27.48 51.22 -23.40
C LEU A 214 -27.49 52.72 -23.70
N LYS A 215 -28.59 53.24 -24.26
CA LYS A 215 -28.71 54.66 -24.65
C LYS A 215 -28.65 55.62 -23.45
N VAL A 216 -29.05 55.14 -22.27
CA VAL A 216 -28.87 55.88 -21.02
C VAL A 216 -27.41 56.02 -20.59
N ASN A 217 -26.48 55.28 -21.20
CA ASN A 217 -25.04 55.39 -20.93
C ASN A 217 -24.29 56.21 -22.00
N ASP A 218 -24.97 56.56 -23.10
CA ASP A 218 -24.42 57.42 -24.14
C ASP A 218 -24.17 58.83 -23.58
N PRO A 219 -22.94 59.36 -23.62
CA PRO A 219 -22.63 60.71 -23.15
C PRO A 219 -23.53 61.81 -23.73
N GLU A 220 -24.07 61.64 -24.93
CA GLU A 220 -24.97 62.61 -25.58
C GLU A 220 -26.35 62.68 -24.89
N PHE A 221 -26.79 61.56 -24.30
CA PHE A 221 -28.17 61.36 -23.84
C PHE A 221 -28.32 61.01 -22.34
N ARG A 222 -27.24 60.61 -21.66
CA ARG A 222 -27.28 60.02 -20.32
C ARG A 222 -28.03 60.84 -19.25
N ASP A 223 -27.92 62.17 -19.28
CA ASP A 223 -28.56 63.04 -18.28
C ASP A 223 -30.00 63.45 -18.67
N LYS A 224 -30.49 62.99 -19.82
CA LYS A 224 -31.78 63.39 -20.41
C LYS A 224 -32.78 62.24 -20.55
N LEU A 225 -32.33 60.99 -20.41
CA LEU A 225 -33.14 59.80 -20.61
C LEU A 225 -33.21 58.93 -19.35
N ARG A 226 -34.28 58.12 -19.25
CA ARG A 226 -34.44 57.05 -18.27
C ARG A 226 -35.04 55.82 -18.95
N MET A 227 -34.73 54.62 -18.44
CA MET A 227 -35.39 53.38 -18.86
C MET A 227 -36.63 53.05 -18.00
N VAL A 228 -37.64 52.46 -18.61
CA VAL A 228 -38.73 51.77 -17.91
C VAL A 228 -38.30 50.32 -17.66
N SER A 229 -38.19 49.93 -16.39
CA SER A 229 -37.72 48.60 -15.96
C SER A 229 -38.86 47.57 -16.06
N LEU A 230 -38.58 46.40 -16.63
CA LEU A 230 -39.49 45.25 -16.60
C LEU A 230 -39.40 44.58 -15.21
N SER A 231 -40.47 44.67 -14.41
CA SER A 231 -40.56 43.95 -13.14
C SER A 231 -40.49 42.42 -13.35
N LYS A 232 -40.22 41.64 -12.30
CA LYS A 232 -40.20 40.17 -12.43
C LYS A 232 -41.52 39.61 -12.92
N GLU A 233 -42.64 40.18 -12.47
CA GLU A 233 -43.99 39.81 -12.89
C GLU A 233 -44.21 40.15 -14.38
N ALA A 234 -43.67 41.27 -14.85
CA ALA A 234 -43.69 41.63 -16.26
C ALA A 234 -42.90 40.65 -17.12
N GLN A 235 -41.71 40.26 -16.66
CA GLN A 235 -40.85 39.29 -17.34
C GLN A 235 -41.51 37.91 -17.42
N GLU A 236 -42.11 37.43 -16.32
CA GLU A 236 -42.83 36.15 -16.29
C GLU A 236 -44.03 36.15 -17.23
N ARG A 237 -44.77 37.27 -17.30
CA ARG A 237 -45.89 37.43 -18.23
C ARG A 237 -45.42 37.35 -19.68
N ILE A 238 -44.41 38.13 -20.06
CA ILE A 238 -43.85 38.12 -21.41
C ILE A 238 -43.28 36.72 -21.75
N LYS A 239 -42.59 36.06 -20.82
CA LYS A 239 -42.06 34.71 -21.03
C LYS A 239 -43.16 33.66 -21.24
N LYS A 240 -44.32 33.84 -20.60
CA LYS A 240 -45.47 32.94 -20.79
C LYS A 240 -46.04 33.05 -22.20
N ASP A 241 -46.21 34.27 -22.70
CA ASP A 241 -46.81 34.52 -24.02
C ASP A 241 -45.77 34.30 -25.14
N HIS A 242 -44.49 34.53 -24.85
CA HIS A 242 -43.35 34.39 -25.76
C HIS A 242 -42.20 33.59 -25.10
N PRO A 243 -42.25 32.24 -25.10
CA PRO A 243 -41.30 31.38 -24.38
C PRO A 243 -39.83 31.44 -24.82
N TYR A 244 -39.56 32.05 -25.98
CA TYR A 244 -38.22 32.23 -26.52
C TYR A 244 -37.49 33.47 -25.97
N THR A 245 -38.20 34.31 -25.20
CA THR A 245 -37.65 35.55 -24.66
C THR A 245 -36.71 35.28 -23.49
N SER A 246 -35.61 36.02 -23.42
CA SER A 246 -34.67 36.01 -22.29
C SER A 246 -34.64 37.39 -21.65
N PHE A 247 -34.27 37.46 -20.36
CA PHE A 247 -34.20 38.72 -19.61
C PHE A 247 -32.86 38.84 -18.88
N LYS A 248 -32.36 40.07 -18.75
CA LYS A 248 -31.12 40.38 -18.03
C LYS A 248 -31.30 41.65 -17.19
N GLN A 249 -30.60 41.70 -16.06
CA GLN A 249 -30.47 42.93 -15.27
C GLN A 249 -29.30 43.75 -15.82
N VAL A 250 -29.55 45.00 -16.17
CA VAL A 250 -28.54 45.94 -16.69
C VAL A 250 -28.43 47.17 -15.79
N LYS A 251 -27.26 47.83 -15.80
CA LYS A 251 -26.99 49.03 -15.01
C LYS A 251 -26.83 50.26 -15.90
N ASP A 252 -27.43 51.37 -15.48
CA ASP A 252 -27.10 52.68 -16.03
C ASP A 252 -25.76 53.22 -15.47
N TYR A 253 -25.34 54.39 -15.94
CA TYR A 253 -24.09 55.04 -15.55
C TYR A 253 -24.03 55.45 -14.07
N GLU A 254 -25.18 55.56 -13.39
CA GLU A 254 -25.29 55.81 -11.95
C GLU A 254 -25.39 54.51 -11.14
N GLY A 255 -25.41 53.34 -11.80
CA GLY A 255 -25.48 52.03 -11.19
C GLY A 255 -26.89 51.55 -10.86
N ARG A 256 -27.95 52.23 -11.32
CA ARG A 256 -29.34 51.81 -11.12
C ARG A 256 -29.64 50.59 -11.99
N GLU A 257 -30.32 49.60 -11.43
CA GLU A 257 -30.62 48.34 -12.12
C GLU A 257 -31.97 48.38 -12.83
N TYR A 258 -32.00 47.89 -14.07
CA TYR A 258 -33.20 47.75 -14.89
C TYR A 258 -33.30 46.32 -15.43
N GLY A 259 -34.49 45.72 -15.30
CA GLY A 259 -34.81 44.48 -15.98
C GLY A 259 -35.15 44.78 -17.43
N VAL A 260 -34.40 44.20 -18.36
CA VAL A 260 -34.60 44.39 -19.81
C VAL A 260 -34.71 43.04 -20.50
N MET A 261 -35.44 43.01 -21.61
CA MET A 261 -35.42 41.86 -22.51
C MET A 261 -34.06 41.78 -23.20
N PHE A 262 -33.56 40.56 -23.36
CA PHE A 262 -32.20 40.25 -23.77
C PHE A 262 -32.20 39.29 -24.96
N SER A 263 -31.46 39.65 -26.00
CA SER A 263 -31.23 38.85 -27.20
C SER A 263 -29.74 38.81 -27.55
N ARG A 264 -29.37 38.03 -28.57
CA ARG A 264 -28.00 37.97 -29.08
C ARG A 264 -27.98 38.28 -30.57
N ALA A 265 -27.02 39.10 -31.01
CA ALA A 265 -26.73 39.27 -32.42
C ALA A 265 -25.91 38.08 -32.90
N LEU A 266 -26.46 37.29 -33.83
CA LEU A 266 -25.83 36.09 -34.37
C LEU A 266 -25.32 36.36 -35.78
N LEU A 267 -24.08 35.95 -36.06
CA LEU A 267 -23.57 35.82 -37.41
C LEU A 267 -24.02 34.47 -37.97
N ILE A 268 -24.72 34.51 -39.10
CA ILE A 268 -25.24 33.32 -39.78
C ILE A 268 -24.85 33.32 -41.26
N ALA A 269 -24.86 32.13 -41.86
CA ALA A 269 -24.63 31.91 -43.28
C ALA A 269 -25.89 31.38 -43.97
N GLY A 270 -25.94 31.58 -45.28
CA GLY A 270 -26.94 30.99 -46.17
C GLY A 270 -26.90 29.45 -46.21
N PRO A 271 -27.82 28.83 -46.94
CA PRO A 271 -27.90 27.37 -47.06
C PRO A 271 -26.61 26.73 -47.63
N GLU A 272 -26.29 25.53 -47.16
CA GLU A 272 -25.27 24.68 -47.79
C GLU A 272 -25.65 24.40 -49.26
N GLY A 273 -24.76 24.73 -50.21
CA GLY A 273 -24.96 24.52 -51.64
C GLY A 273 -25.54 25.71 -52.44
N ALA A 274 -25.52 26.93 -51.89
CA ALA A 274 -25.82 28.15 -52.64
C ALA A 274 -24.73 28.47 -53.71
N ASP A 275 -25.04 29.32 -54.69
CA ASP A 275 -24.18 29.63 -55.86
C ASP A 275 -22.75 30.12 -55.50
N VAL A 276 -22.57 30.64 -54.28
CA VAL A 276 -21.25 30.96 -53.69
C VAL A 276 -21.06 30.09 -52.44
N GLU A 277 -20.48 28.91 -52.60
CA GLU A 277 -20.10 28.08 -51.46
C GLU A 277 -18.91 28.72 -50.73
N ILE A 278 -19.16 29.31 -49.56
CA ILE A 278 -18.07 29.83 -48.71
C ILE A 278 -17.21 28.64 -48.27
N SER A 279 -15.98 28.58 -48.77
CA SER A 279 -15.09 27.46 -48.48
C SER A 279 -14.91 27.23 -46.97
N ARG A 280 -14.75 25.97 -46.56
CA ARG A 280 -14.42 25.61 -45.16
C ARG A 280 -13.28 26.46 -44.59
N GLY A 281 -12.23 26.69 -45.38
CA GLY A 281 -11.09 27.50 -44.97
C GLY A 281 -11.43 28.97 -44.70
N THR A 282 -12.38 29.54 -45.46
CA THR A 282 -12.87 30.91 -45.25
C THR A 282 -13.67 31.02 -43.96
N ILE A 283 -14.53 30.04 -43.65
CA ILE A 283 -15.34 30.05 -42.41
C ILE A 283 -14.46 29.90 -41.16
N VAL A 284 -13.48 29.01 -41.19
CA VAL A 284 -12.53 28.85 -40.07
C VAL A 284 -11.75 30.14 -39.85
N LYS A 285 -11.19 30.73 -40.92
CA LYS A 285 -10.46 32.01 -40.85
C LYS A 285 -11.35 33.15 -40.36
N LEU A 286 -12.61 33.19 -40.76
CA LEU A 286 -13.59 34.15 -40.25
C LEU A 286 -13.74 34.00 -38.74
N ILE A 287 -14.03 32.79 -38.24
CA ILE A 287 -14.22 32.55 -36.80
C ILE A 287 -12.95 32.87 -36.00
N GLU A 288 -11.77 32.44 -36.45
CA GLU A 288 -10.47 32.78 -35.84
C GLU A 288 -10.28 34.30 -35.77
N THR A 289 -10.52 35.00 -36.87
CA THR A 289 -10.35 36.45 -36.94
C THR A 289 -11.31 37.19 -36.02
N LEU A 290 -12.56 36.70 -35.89
CA LEU A 290 -13.53 37.25 -34.96
C LEU A 290 -13.07 37.10 -33.51
N ILE A 291 -12.64 35.89 -33.11
CA ILE A 291 -12.14 35.61 -31.76
C ILE A 291 -10.96 36.52 -31.41
N ASP A 292 -10.00 36.62 -32.32
CA ASP A 292 -8.72 37.27 -32.03
C ASP A 292 -8.80 38.80 -32.06
N ASN A 293 -9.68 39.40 -32.89
CA ASN A 293 -9.56 40.82 -33.24
C ASN A 293 -10.87 41.61 -33.24
N LEU A 294 -12.05 40.98 -33.17
CA LEU A 294 -13.32 41.71 -33.28
C LEU A 294 -13.48 42.75 -32.16
N GLU A 295 -13.12 42.40 -30.93
CA GLU A 295 -13.22 43.29 -29.79
C GLU A 295 -12.37 44.57 -29.98
N ILE A 296 -11.14 44.42 -30.48
CA ILE A 296 -10.23 45.55 -30.74
C ILE A 296 -10.79 46.45 -31.85
N GLU A 297 -11.34 45.87 -32.92
CA GLU A 297 -11.83 46.64 -34.05
C GLU A 297 -13.15 47.35 -33.74
N ILE A 298 -14.01 46.76 -32.89
CA ILE A 298 -15.22 47.42 -32.40
C ILE A 298 -14.88 48.56 -31.44
N GLN A 299 -13.88 48.41 -30.56
CA GLN A 299 -13.39 49.51 -29.71
C GLN A 299 -12.85 50.71 -30.50
N ARG A 300 -12.46 50.52 -31.77
CA ARG A 300 -12.06 51.61 -32.68
C ARG A 300 -13.25 52.34 -33.32
N THR A 301 -14.45 51.78 -33.20
CA THR A 301 -15.68 52.47 -33.58
C THR A 301 -16.16 53.34 -32.42
N ASP A 302 -16.97 54.37 -32.69
CA ASP A 302 -17.58 55.20 -31.65
C ASP A 302 -18.71 54.47 -30.88
N LYS A 303 -18.72 53.13 -30.86
CA LYS A 303 -19.76 52.30 -30.24
C LYS A 303 -19.19 51.56 -29.04
N ASN A 304 -19.84 51.70 -27.89
CA ASN A 304 -19.46 51.01 -26.66
C ASN A 304 -20.29 49.72 -26.46
N ILE A 305 -19.83 48.62 -27.04
CA ILE A 305 -20.56 47.34 -27.07
C ILE A 305 -19.70 46.21 -26.50
N GLU A 306 -20.30 45.36 -25.66
CA GLU A 306 -19.71 44.13 -25.14
C GLU A 306 -19.66 43.05 -26.24
N ILE A 307 -18.51 42.38 -26.44
CA ILE A 307 -18.37 41.34 -27.48
C ILE A 307 -18.22 39.95 -26.84
N PHE A 308 -18.82 38.93 -27.45
CA PHE A 308 -18.75 37.53 -27.01
C PHE A 308 -17.48 36.79 -27.53
N THR A 309 -16.31 37.44 -27.51
CA THR A 309 -15.02 36.88 -27.98
C THR A 309 -14.36 35.92 -26.98
N THR A 310 -14.77 35.93 -25.70
CA THR A 310 -14.08 35.19 -24.63
C THR A 310 -14.73 33.83 -24.33
N GLY A 311 -13.92 32.76 -24.36
CA GLY A 311 -14.32 31.42 -23.93
C GLY A 311 -15.39 30.76 -24.83
N ASN A 312 -16.35 30.06 -24.21
CA ASN A 312 -17.39 29.33 -24.94
C ASN A 312 -18.55 30.21 -25.45
N LEU A 313 -18.53 31.52 -25.16
CA LEU A 313 -19.66 32.42 -25.43
C LEU A 313 -19.92 32.61 -26.94
N ILE A 314 -18.88 32.62 -27.76
CA ILE A 314 -18.99 32.75 -29.22
C ILE A 314 -19.79 31.61 -29.87
N ALA A 315 -19.83 30.43 -29.25
CA ALA A 315 -20.53 29.25 -29.75
C ALA A 315 -21.81 28.91 -28.96
N ARG A 316 -22.15 29.67 -27.91
CA ARG A 316 -23.32 29.46 -27.05
C ARG A 316 -24.49 30.35 -27.47
N GLY A 317 -25.72 29.87 -27.26
CA GLY A 317 -26.94 30.66 -27.54
C GLY A 317 -27.27 30.82 -29.03
N ILE A 318 -26.62 30.05 -29.91
CA ILE A 318 -26.96 29.95 -31.33
C ILE A 318 -28.17 29.02 -31.45
N THR A 319 -29.31 29.57 -31.88
CA THR A 319 -30.63 28.92 -31.85
C THR A 319 -30.90 28.01 -33.05
N ILE A 320 -29.95 27.88 -33.97
CA ILE A 320 -29.99 27.05 -35.18
C ILE A 320 -28.75 26.14 -35.28
N ASN A 321 -28.76 25.18 -36.20
CA ASN A 321 -27.62 24.30 -36.42
C ASN A 321 -26.37 25.10 -36.83
N LEU A 322 -25.24 24.82 -36.17
CA LEU A 322 -23.95 25.36 -36.56
C LEU A 322 -23.53 24.88 -37.94
N HIS A 323 -22.82 25.74 -38.68
CA HIS A 323 -22.14 25.33 -39.90
C HIS A 323 -21.14 24.20 -39.59
N PRO A 324 -21.02 23.12 -40.39
CA PRO A 324 -20.13 21.99 -40.12
C PRO A 324 -18.68 22.41 -39.85
N ALA A 325 -18.16 23.34 -40.66
CA ALA A 325 -16.82 23.92 -40.46
C ALA A 325 -16.66 24.64 -39.11
N ALA A 326 -17.68 25.39 -38.68
CA ALA A 326 -17.68 26.08 -37.38
C ALA A 326 -17.74 25.06 -36.22
N LYS A 327 -18.60 24.05 -36.35
CA LYS A 327 -18.76 22.98 -35.36
C LYS A 327 -17.49 22.18 -35.16
N GLU A 328 -16.84 21.77 -36.24
CA GLU A 328 -15.58 21.03 -36.20
C GLU A 328 -14.46 21.87 -35.57
N TYR A 329 -14.33 23.13 -35.98
CA TYR A 329 -13.37 24.07 -35.38
C TYR A 329 -13.59 24.24 -33.87
N TYR A 330 -14.84 24.44 -33.43
CA TYR A 330 -15.15 24.55 -32.01
C TYR A 330 -14.89 23.24 -31.26
N GLN A 331 -15.08 22.07 -31.88
CA GLN A 331 -14.74 20.78 -31.28
C GLN A 331 -13.23 20.56 -31.15
N GLU A 332 -12.45 20.92 -32.18
CA GLU A 332 -10.99 20.83 -32.17
C GLU A 332 -10.36 21.76 -31.12
N LYS A 333 -10.90 22.98 -30.97
CA LYS A 333 -10.43 23.97 -29.99
C LYS A 333 -10.98 23.74 -28.58
N GLY A 334 -11.77 22.69 -28.36
CA GLY A 334 -12.37 22.37 -27.06
C GLY A 334 -13.48 23.32 -26.59
N VAL A 335 -13.97 24.17 -27.49
CA VAL A 335 -15.09 25.10 -27.28
C VAL A 335 -16.44 24.34 -27.25
N LEU A 336 -16.55 23.24 -28.00
CA LEU A 336 -17.64 22.25 -27.94
C LEU A 336 -17.08 20.86 -27.59
N LEU A 337 -17.71 20.16 -26.64
CA LEU A 337 -17.22 18.84 -26.20
C LEU A 337 -17.46 17.75 -27.27
N ASN A 338 -16.47 16.86 -27.43
CA ASN A 338 -16.60 15.66 -28.25
C ASN A 338 -17.13 14.48 -27.40
N ILE A 339 -18.41 14.15 -27.60
CA ILE A 339 -19.14 13.16 -26.81
C ILE A 339 -18.56 11.73 -26.97
N SER A 340 -17.86 11.43 -28.07
CA SER A 340 -17.31 10.09 -28.33
C SER A 340 -16.10 9.72 -27.46
N ALA A 341 -15.28 10.70 -27.06
CA ALA A 341 -14.11 10.48 -26.22
C ALA A 341 -14.48 10.11 -24.77
N LEU A 342 -15.58 10.66 -24.25
CA LEU A 342 -16.10 10.35 -22.90
C LEU A 342 -16.70 8.94 -22.81
N GLN A 343 -17.31 8.45 -23.88
CA GLN A 343 -17.87 7.10 -23.91
C GLN A 343 -16.78 6.02 -23.88
N LEU A 344 -15.64 6.27 -24.52
CA LEU A 344 -14.47 5.39 -24.53
C LEU A 344 -13.79 5.31 -23.15
N THR A 345 -13.68 6.42 -22.43
CA THR A 345 -13.11 6.43 -21.07
C THR A 345 -14.03 5.76 -20.05
N ALA A 346 -15.34 5.97 -20.16
CA ALA A 346 -16.33 5.26 -19.34
C ALA A 346 -16.32 3.74 -19.60
N LEU A 347 -16.23 3.33 -20.87
CA LEU A 347 -16.13 1.90 -21.25
C LEU A 347 -14.83 1.27 -20.72
N PHE A 348 -13.72 2.00 -20.75
CA PHE A 348 -12.43 1.55 -20.21
C PHE A 348 -12.48 1.34 -18.69
N LEU A 349 -13.09 2.28 -17.95
CA LEU A 349 -13.29 2.17 -16.50
C LEU A 349 -14.23 1.00 -16.14
N PHE A 350 -15.29 0.80 -16.91
CA PHE A 350 -16.20 -0.33 -16.74
C PHE A 350 -15.50 -1.69 -16.98
N LEU A 351 -14.68 -1.79 -18.03
CA LEU A 351 -13.91 -3.00 -18.35
C LEU A 351 -12.88 -3.33 -17.24
N MET A 352 -12.21 -2.31 -16.70
CA MET A 352 -11.28 -2.48 -15.57
C MET A 352 -11.99 -3.00 -14.31
N LEU A 353 -13.22 -2.52 -14.05
CA LEU A 353 -14.04 -2.92 -12.91
C LEU A 353 -14.56 -4.36 -13.04
N LEU A 354 -14.94 -4.77 -14.25
CA LEU A 354 -15.32 -6.15 -14.58
C LEU A 354 -14.15 -7.13 -14.38
N LEU A 355 -12.95 -6.76 -14.81
CA LEU A 355 -11.74 -7.58 -14.63
C LEU A 355 -11.37 -7.76 -13.15
N ALA A 356 -11.57 -6.73 -12.33
CA ALA A 356 -11.35 -6.80 -10.88
C ALA A 356 -12.41 -7.67 -10.18
N LEU A 357 -13.68 -7.60 -10.60
CA LEU A 357 -14.77 -8.43 -10.08
C LEU A 357 -14.54 -9.93 -10.40
N LEU A 358 -14.08 -10.22 -11.62
CA LEU A 358 -13.72 -11.59 -12.03
C LEU A 358 -12.55 -12.13 -11.18
N SER A 359 -11.57 -11.28 -10.86
CA SER A 359 -10.49 -11.64 -9.93
C SER A 359 -10.99 -11.94 -8.50
N TYR A 360 -12.08 -11.29 -8.06
CA TYR A 360 -12.69 -11.52 -6.75
C TYR A 360 -13.51 -12.82 -6.69
N LEU A 361 -14.20 -13.19 -7.77
CA LEU A 361 -14.99 -14.42 -7.87
C LEU A 361 -14.14 -15.70 -7.96
N GLY A 362 -12.84 -15.62 -7.73
CA GLY A 362 -11.94 -16.78 -7.76
C GLY A 362 -11.66 -17.31 -9.17
N VAL A 363 -11.99 -16.53 -10.21
CA VAL A 363 -11.49 -16.79 -11.56
C VAL A 363 -10.00 -16.47 -11.54
N ASN A 364 -9.19 -17.49 -11.24
CA ASN A 364 -7.73 -17.43 -11.21
C ASN A 364 -7.19 -17.19 -12.64
N TRP A 365 -7.37 -15.99 -13.17
CA TRP A 365 -6.61 -15.59 -14.33
C TRP A 365 -5.18 -15.36 -13.85
N LYS A 366 -4.33 -16.35 -14.14
CA LYS A 366 -2.94 -16.37 -13.69
C LYS A 366 -2.15 -15.21 -14.30
N TRP A 367 -2.15 -14.08 -13.61
CA TRP A 367 -1.25 -12.94 -13.83
C TRP A 367 0.23 -13.34 -13.96
N SER A 368 0.59 -14.53 -13.45
CA SER A 368 1.92 -15.13 -13.62
C SER A 368 2.33 -15.40 -15.07
N ILE A 369 1.40 -15.46 -16.03
CA ILE A 369 1.73 -15.65 -17.46
C ILE A 369 2.17 -14.32 -18.09
N TRP A 370 1.54 -13.21 -17.70
CA TRP A 370 1.86 -11.87 -18.21
C TRP A 370 3.11 -11.29 -17.51
N LEU A 371 3.26 -11.52 -16.20
CA LEU A 371 4.41 -11.06 -15.41
C LEU A 371 5.71 -11.85 -15.66
N ARG A 372 5.63 -13.04 -16.27
CA ARG A 372 6.84 -13.75 -16.76
C ARG A 372 7.41 -13.11 -18.03
N PHE A 373 6.63 -12.28 -18.73
CA PHE A 373 7.04 -11.63 -19.98
C PHE A 373 7.87 -10.36 -19.75
N TRP A 374 7.78 -9.75 -18.56
CA TRP A 374 8.51 -8.52 -18.20
C TRP A 374 9.30 -8.68 -16.89
N GLY A 375 10.46 -9.33 -16.98
CA GLY A 375 11.63 -8.96 -16.17
C GLY A 375 11.85 -9.71 -14.86
N GLN A 376 12.55 -10.85 -14.94
CA GLN A 376 13.19 -11.50 -13.78
C GLN A 376 14.62 -10.99 -13.48
N ASN A 377 15.13 -9.94 -14.17
CA ASN A 377 16.57 -9.64 -14.15
C ASN A 377 17.01 -8.19 -13.85
N ARG A 378 16.18 -7.27 -13.32
CA ARG A 378 16.68 -5.88 -13.10
C ARG A 378 16.31 -5.10 -11.84
N PHE A 379 15.51 -5.61 -10.90
CA PHE A 379 15.20 -4.82 -9.69
C PHE A 379 15.52 -5.57 -8.41
N GLY A 380 16.72 -5.30 -7.88
CA GLY A 380 17.18 -5.74 -6.56
C GLY A 380 16.55 -4.93 -5.42
N THR A 381 16.40 -5.62 -4.28
CA THR A 381 16.26 -5.16 -2.87
C THR A 381 15.20 -4.11 -2.47
N GLY A 382 14.63 -3.33 -3.37
CA GLY A 382 13.55 -2.37 -3.05
C GLY A 382 12.14 -2.98 -3.08
N TRP A 383 11.92 -4.00 -3.92
CA TRP A 383 10.59 -4.50 -4.27
C TRP A 383 9.84 -5.19 -3.13
N SER A 384 10.56 -5.80 -2.17
CA SER A 384 9.92 -6.47 -1.02
C SER A 384 9.31 -5.47 -0.02
N ARG A 385 9.89 -4.28 0.12
CA ARG A 385 9.32 -3.19 0.93
C ARG A 385 8.09 -2.60 0.23
N THR A 386 8.17 -2.35 -1.07
CA THR A 386 7.03 -1.86 -1.85
C THR A 386 5.88 -2.86 -1.87
N VAL A 387 6.14 -4.16 -2.05
CA VAL A 387 5.10 -5.21 -2.00
C VAL A 387 4.52 -5.36 -0.59
N ARG A 388 5.30 -5.13 0.47
CA ARG A 388 4.80 -5.20 1.86
C ARG A 388 3.94 -3.99 2.19
N ILE A 389 4.35 -2.78 1.78
CA ILE A 389 3.56 -1.55 1.89
C ILE A 389 2.29 -1.67 1.03
N TRP A 390 2.41 -2.24 -0.17
CA TRP A 390 1.30 -2.53 -1.06
C TRP A 390 0.34 -3.55 -0.45
N ASN A 391 0.80 -4.65 0.14
CA ASN A 391 -0.08 -5.62 0.80
C ASN A 391 -0.69 -5.11 2.11
N ILE A 392 -0.07 -4.11 2.76
CA ILE A 392 -0.64 -3.41 3.93
C ILE A 392 -1.74 -2.44 3.48
N LEU A 393 -1.53 -1.73 2.37
CA LEU A 393 -2.54 -0.85 1.75
C LEU A 393 -3.65 -1.63 1.04
N VAL A 394 -3.34 -2.81 0.50
CA VAL A 394 -4.21 -3.71 -0.24
C VAL A 394 -4.66 -4.86 0.68
N GLY A 395 -5.23 -4.51 1.83
CA GLY A 395 -6.14 -5.43 2.49
C GLY A 395 -7.37 -5.59 1.59
N ASN A 396 -7.74 -6.82 1.21
CA ASN A 396 -8.83 -7.08 0.26
C ASN A 396 -10.12 -6.29 0.58
N ALA A 397 -10.45 -6.15 1.87
CA ALA A 397 -11.62 -5.36 2.30
C ALA A 397 -11.44 -3.85 2.11
N PHE A 398 -10.26 -3.29 2.38
CA PHE A 398 -9.99 -1.87 2.23
C PHE A 398 -10.01 -1.47 0.75
N SER A 399 -9.35 -2.24 -0.12
CA SER A 399 -9.37 -1.97 -1.56
C SER A 399 -10.78 -2.08 -2.13
N ILE A 400 -11.55 -3.13 -1.78
CA ILE A 400 -12.94 -3.27 -2.26
C ILE A 400 -13.78 -2.09 -1.78
N THR A 401 -13.66 -1.67 -0.52
CA THR A 401 -14.44 -0.55 0.03
C THR A 401 -14.06 0.77 -0.63
N LEU A 402 -12.76 1.00 -0.85
CA LEU A 402 -12.26 2.18 -1.56
C LEU A 402 -12.81 2.22 -2.99
N TRP A 403 -12.70 1.12 -3.74
CA TRP A 403 -13.18 1.06 -5.12
C TRP A 403 -14.69 1.13 -5.26
N VAL A 404 -15.45 0.47 -4.36
CA VAL A 404 -16.92 0.58 -4.32
C VAL A 404 -17.34 2.00 -3.95
N SER A 405 -16.66 2.64 -2.99
CA SER A 405 -16.94 4.03 -2.62
C SER A 405 -16.64 4.99 -3.77
N SER A 406 -15.51 4.82 -4.48
CA SER A 406 -15.16 5.62 -5.66
C SER A 406 -16.15 5.41 -6.80
N PHE A 407 -16.66 4.19 -6.98
CA PHE A 407 -17.67 3.89 -7.99
C PHE A 407 -19.04 4.49 -7.65
N VAL A 408 -19.47 4.39 -6.39
CA VAL A 408 -20.70 5.02 -5.90
C VAL A 408 -20.61 6.54 -6.02
N LEU A 409 -19.45 7.13 -5.69
CA LEU A 409 -19.15 8.55 -5.86
C LEU A 409 -19.21 8.99 -7.33
N LEU A 410 -18.71 8.18 -8.26
CA LEU A 410 -18.78 8.45 -9.70
C LEU A 410 -20.22 8.42 -10.22
N LEU A 411 -21.00 7.40 -9.86
CA LEU A 411 -22.41 7.30 -10.24
C LEU A 411 -23.24 8.47 -9.68
N ALA A 412 -22.93 8.86 -8.45
CA ALA A 412 -23.49 10.03 -7.79
C ALA A 412 -23.23 11.33 -8.56
N VAL A 413 -21.99 11.56 -9.01
CA VAL A 413 -21.62 12.69 -9.86
C VAL A 413 -22.45 12.72 -11.14
N ILE A 414 -22.54 11.58 -11.82
CA ILE A 414 -23.29 11.47 -13.08
C ILE A 414 -24.78 11.77 -12.85
N ALA A 415 -25.34 11.27 -11.75
CA ALA A 415 -26.74 11.51 -11.39
C ALA A 415 -27.01 12.99 -11.07
N ILE A 416 -26.13 13.64 -10.28
CA ILE A 416 -26.23 15.08 -9.99
C ILE A 416 -26.16 15.90 -11.27
N LEU A 417 -25.18 15.60 -12.15
CA LEU A 417 -25.04 16.28 -13.44
C LEU A 417 -26.28 16.12 -14.32
N SER A 418 -26.80 14.89 -14.45
CA SER A 418 -27.98 14.62 -15.26
C SER A 418 -29.23 15.33 -14.74
N TRP A 419 -29.40 15.42 -13.42
CA TRP A 419 -30.56 16.09 -12.83
C TRP A 419 -30.45 17.60 -12.83
N GLU A 420 -29.27 18.16 -12.63
CA GLU A 420 -29.05 19.61 -12.78
C GLU A 420 -29.21 20.05 -14.23
N ASP A 421 -28.79 19.24 -15.21
CA ASP A 421 -28.99 19.53 -16.63
C ASP A 421 -30.47 19.50 -17.01
N GLN A 422 -31.22 18.52 -16.50
CA GLN A 422 -32.66 18.46 -16.67
C GLN A 422 -33.38 19.62 -15.96
N TYR A 423 -32.93 20.02 -14.77
CA TYR A 423 -33.46 21.17 -14.03
C TYR A 423 -33.21 22.48 -14.79
N ALA A 424 -31.98 22.67 -15.30
CA ALA A 424 -31.58 23.79 -16.12
C ALA A 424 -32.42 23.89 -17.41
N PHE A 425 -32.63 22.76 -18.10
CA PHE A 425 -33.47 22.69 -19.30
C PHE A 425 -34.94 23.01 -19.03
N THR A 426 -35.50 22.51 -17.92
CA THR A 426 -36.93 22.67 -17.59
C THR A 426 -37.26 24.06 -17.03
N HIS A 427 -36.34 24.68 -16.31
CA HIS A 427 -36.53 25.99 -15.69
C HIS A 427 -35.85 27.12 -16.46
N ASP A 428 -35.16 26.79 -17.55
CA ASP A 428 -34.38 27.72 -18.38
C ASP A 428 -33.41 28.57 -17.54
N VAL A 429 -32.70 27.88 -16.64
CA VAL A 429 -31.69 28.44 -15.74
C VAL A 429 -30.33 27.88 -16.12
N HIS A 430 -29.29 28.72 -16.07
CA HIS A 430 -27.93 28.30 -16.40
C HIS A 430 -27.39 27.21 -15.45
N ASN A 431 -26.93 26.07 -16.01
CA ASN A 431 -26.33 24.98 -15.25
C ASN A 431 -24.89 25.33 -14.86
N ARG A 432 -24.68 25.70 -13.59
CA ARG A 432 -23.34 26.04 -13.06
C ARG A 432 -22.36 24.86 -13.03
N PHE A 433 -22.85 23.61 -12.99
CA PHE A 433 -21.99 22.42 -13.05
C PHE A 433 -21.53 22.11 -14.48
N ALA A 434 -22.20 22.64 -15.51
CA ALA A 434 -21.79 22.48 -16.90
C ALA A 434 -20.57 23.32 -17.27
N ASP A 435 -20.19 24.30 -16.42
CA ASP A 435 -19.00 25.12 -16.61
C ASP A 435 -17.76 24.54 -15.93
N LEU A 436 -17.90 23.51 -15.06
CA LEU A 436 -16.78 22.89 -14.38
C LEU A 436 -16.10 21.84 -15.26
N HIS A 437 -14.77 21.88 -15.31
CA HIS A 437 -13.98 20.81 -15.91
C HIS A 437 -14.00 19.54 -15.03
N LEU A 438 -13.75 18.36 -15.61
CA LEU A 438 -13.76 17.09 -14.86
C LEU A 438 -12.81 17.11 -13.65
N GLY A 439 -11.65 17.74 -13.77
CA GLY A 439 -10.70 17.89 -12.66
C GLY A 439 -11.25 18.76 -11.52
N GLU A 440 -11.95 19.84 -11.86
CA GLU A 440 -12.58 20.75 -10.89
C GLU A 440 -13.81 20.09 -10.25
N LEU A 441 -14.56 19.32 -11.03
CA LEU A 441 -15.72 18.59 -10.57
C LEU A 441 -15.33 17.44 -9.61
N LEU A 442 -14.22 16.74 -9.91
CA LEU A 442 -13.62 15.76 -9.00
C LEU A 442 -13.07 16.43 -7.74
N THR A 443 -12.41 17.58 -7.88
CA THR A 443 -11.88 18.36 -6.74
C THR A 443 -13.02 18.86 -5.85
N TRP A 444 -14.08 19.37 -6.46
CA TRP A 444 -15.30 19.78 -5.78
C TRP A 444 -15.93 18.59 -5.04
N LEU A 445 -16.06 17.42 -5.70
CA LEU A 445 -16.61 16.23 -5.07
C LEU A 445 -15.78 15.77 -3.87
N ILE A 446 -14.45 15.74 -4.00
CA ILE A 446 -13.55 15.34 -2.91
C ILE A 446 -13.62 16.34 -1.77
N THR A 447 -13.59 17.64 -2.08
CA THR A 447 -13.70 18.72 -1.09
C THR A 447 -15.02 18.62 -0.35
N PHE A 448 -16.12 18.49 -1.10
CA PHE A 448 -17.47 18.39 -0.57
C PHE A 448 -17.70 17.08 0.22
N ALA A 449 -17.13 15.95 -0.21
CA ALA A 449 -17.16 14.69 0.54
C ALA A 449 -16.35 14.76 1.84
N ALA A 450 -15.28 15.57 1.88
CA ALA A 450 -14.43 15.74 3.05
C ALA A 450 -14.97 16.77 4.05
N THR A 451 -15.56 17.88 3.57
CA THR A 451 -15.95 19.03 4.41
C THR A 451 -17.47 19.18 4.59
N GLY A 452 -18.28 18.55 3.74
CA GLY A 452 -19.74 18.73 3.71
C GLY A 452 -20.20 20.11 3.20
N PHE A 453 -19.29 20.97 2.75
CA PHE A 453 -19.57 22.34 2.31
C PHE A 453 -18.65 22.78 1.17
N SER A 454 -19.23 23.33 0.11
CA SER A 454 -18.54 24.10 -0.92
C SER A 454 -19.22 25.46 -1.05
N GLN A 455 -18.56 26.54 -0.61
CA GLN A 455 -19.21 27.84 -0.42
C GLN A 455 -19.80 28.45 -1.71
N ASP A 456 -19.32 28.05 -2.89
CA ASP A 456 -19.67 28.73 -4.15
C ASP A 456 -20.60 27.93 -5.08
N LEU A 457 -20.83 26.64 -4.80
CA LEU A 457 -21.46 25.75 -5.77
C LEU A 457 -22.29 24.64 -5.09
N PHE A 458 -23.61 24.74 -5.21
CA PHE A 458 -24.58 23.75 -4.69
C PHE A 458 -25.63 23.43 -5.76
N PRO A 459 -26.08 22.16 -5.85
CA PRO A 459 -27.15 21.77 -6.77
C PRO A 459 -28.46 22.50 -6.45
N HIS A 460 -29.16 22.95 -7.49
CA HIS A 460 -30.43 23.66 -7.35
C HIS A 460 -31.61 22.70 -7.22
N SER A 461 -31.55 21.55 -7.89
CA SER A 461 -32.60 20.53 -7.88
C SER A 461 -32.77 19.90 -6.49
N LEU A 462 -34.01 19.58 -6.12
CA LEU A 462 -34.33 18.91 -4.85
C LEU A 462 -33.57 17.58 -4.71
N PHE A 463 -33.52 16.81 -5.80
CA PHE A 463 -32.80 15.53 -5.85
C PHE A 463 -31.29 15.71 -5.79
N GLY A 464 -30.72 16.71 -6.48
CA GLY A 464 -29.31 17.04 -6.40
C GLY A 464 -28.89 17.43 -4.98
N LYS A 465 -29.72 18.17 -4.25
CA LYS A 465 -29.50 18.52 -2.83
C LYS A 465 -29.51 17.29 -1.93
N ILE A 466 -30.50 16.40 -2.07
CA ILE A 466 -30.58 15.15 -1.29
C ILE A 466 -29.36 14.28 -1.57
N ALA A 467 -29.00 14.10 -2.84
CA ALA A 467 -27.82 13.34 -3.23
C ALA A 467 -26.57 13.95 -2.58
N ALA A 468 -26.36 15.25 -2.74
CA ALA A 468 -25.23 15.97 -2.17
C ALA A 468 -25.14 15.78 -0.63
N THR A 469 -26.25 15.70 0.11
CA THR A 469 -26.16 15.42 1.55
C THR A 469 -25.83 13.96 1.88
N VAL A 470 -26.39 13.00 1.15
CA VAL A 470 -26.30 11.57 1.48
C VAL A 470 -24.97 10.94 1.04
N ILE A 471 -24.42 11.39 -0.08
CA ILE A 471 -23.21 10.82 -0.70
C ILE A 471 -21.97 10.91 0.22
N PRO A 472 -21.64 12.05 0.84
CA PRO A 472 -20.53 12.16 1.79
C PRO A 472 -20.68 11.23 3.00
N ILE A 473 -21.90 11.10 3.53
CA ILE A 473 -22.20 10.27 4.71
C ILE A 473 -21.94 8.80 4.41
N ILE A 474 -22.40 8.31 3.25
CA ILE A 474 -22.20 6.92 2.85
C ILE A 474 -20.74 6.68 2.44
N GLY A 475 -20.14 7.59 1.69
CA GLY A 475 -18.76 7.47 1.19
C GLY A 475 -17.73 7.51 2.32
N LEU A 476 -17.58 8.67 2.98
CA LEU A 476 -16.57 8.87 4.02
C LEU A 476 -16.92 8.10 5.28
N GLY A 477 -18.19 8.14 5.71
CA GLY A 477 -18.67 7.41 6.88
C GLY A 477 -18.56 5.90 6.72
N GLY A 478 -18.85 5.36 5.53
CA GLY A 478 -18.68 3.94 5.22
C GLY A 478 -17.22 3.49 5.26
N VAL A 479 -16.30 4.27 4.66
CA VAL A 479 -14.86 3.94 4.66
C VAL A 479 -14.29 4.01 6.08
N ILE A 480 -14.61 5.06 6.85
CA ILE A 480 -14.17 5.20 8.25
C ILE A 480 -14.74 4.06 9.10
N PHE A 481 -16.02 3.73 8.94
CA PHE A 481 -16.66 2.64 9.68
C PHE A 481 -16.00 1.30 9.38
N VAL A 482 -15.76 0.95 8.10
CA VAL A 482 -15.10 -0.29 7.73
C VAL A 482 -13.65 -0.32 8.23
N PHE A 483 -12.94 0.81 8.18
CA PHE A 483 -11.58 0.91 8.71
C PHE A 483 -11.56 0.69 10.23
N ILE A 484 -12.41 1.40 10.99
CA ILE A 484 -12.51 1.25 12.44
C ILE A 484 -12.95 -0.18 12.79
N TYR A 485 -14.00 -0.69 12.17
CA TYR A 485 -14.52 -2.04 12.41
C TYR A 485 -13.47 -3.12 12.09
N SER A 486 -12.75 -3.00 10.97
CA SER A 486 -11.70 -3.96 10.61
C SER A 486 -10.52 -3.91 11.56
N ASN A 487 -10.11 -2.73 12.04
CA ASN A 487 -9.05 -2.59 13.04
C ASN A 487 -9.51 -3.12 14.41
N LEU A 488 -10.72 -2.81 14.85
CA LEU A 488 -11.29 -3.34 16.09
C LEU A 488 -11.35 -4.87 16.06
N LYS A 489 -11.87 -5.45 14.97
CA LYS A 489 -11.96 -6.90 14.78
C LYS A 489 -10.59 -7.57 14.68
N ARG A 490 -9.62 -6.90 14.04
CA ARG A 490 -8.23 -7.37 13.98
C ARG A 490 -7.60 -7.35 15.36
N ASN A 491 -7.78 -6.26 16.12
CA ASN A 491 -7.25 -6.12 17.46
C ASN A 491 -7.87 -7.15 18.41
N GLU A 492 -9.19 -7.36 18.35
CA GLU A 492 -9.89 -8.40 19.10
C GLU A 492 -9.35 -9.80 18.77
N ARG A 493 -9.08 -10.08 17.50
CA ARG A 493 -8.47 -11.35 17.08
C ARG A 493 -7.04 -11.50 17.60
N THR A 494 -6.21 -10.48 17.47
CA THR A 494 -4.84 -10.49 17.97
C THR A 494 -4.80 -10.62 19.49
N ASP A 495 -5.73 -9.99 20.20
CA ASP A 495 -5.91 -10.11 21.64
C ASP A 495 -6.34 -11.53 22.05
N LYS A 496 -7.32 -12.12 21.35
CA LYS A 496 -7.71 -13.53 21.54
C LYS A 496 -6.58 -14.51 21.24
N GLU A 497 -5.73 -14.22 20.25
CA GLU A 497 -4.53 -15.02 19.93
C GLU A 497 -3.45 -14.86 21.02
N ALA A 498 -3.24 -13.65 21.56
CA ALA A 498 -2.29 -13.39 22.64
C ALA A 498 -2.70 -14.06 23.96
N ARG A 499 -4.02 -14.12 24.26
CA ARG A 499 -4.59 -14.84 25.41
C ARG A 499 -4.61 -16.36 25.24
N GLY A 500 -4.28 -16.86 24.04
CA GLY A 500 -4.34 -18.27 23.68
C GLY A 500 -5.74 -18.87 23.65
N ILE A 501 -6.78 -18.03 23.46
CA ILE A 501 -8.18 -18.45 23.26
C ILE A 501 -8.41 -18.89 21.82
N HIS A 502 -7.80 -18.18 20.87
CA HIS A 502 -7.86 -18.50 19.46
C HIS A 502 -6.47 -18.89 18.95
N VAL A 503 -6.34 -20.10 18.42
CA VAL A 503 -5.07 -20.59 17.86
C VAL A 503 -5.15 -20.55 16.33
N PRO A 504 -4.21 -19.91 15.62
CA PRO A 504 -4.21 -19.93 14.17
C PRO A 504 -3.90 -21.35 13.66
N ARG A 505 -4.58 -21.77 12.59
CA ARG A 505 -4.26 -23.02 11.89
C ARG A 505 -2.98 -22.86 11.10
N LEU A 506 -1.87 -23.32 11.68
CA LEU A 506 -0.56 -23.28 11.08
C LEU A 506 -0.21 -24.61 10.40
N LYS A 507 0.74 -24.56 9.47
CA LYS A 507 1.36 -25.71 8.84
C LYS A 507 2.87 -25.61 9.03
N ASP A 508 3.53 -26.75 9.11
CA ASP A 508 4.98 -26.86 9.31
C ASP A 508 5.46 -26.12 10.58
N HIS A 509 4.68 -26.14 11.66
CA HIS A 509 4.98 -25.45 12.93
C HIS A 509 5.49 -26.40 14.01
N VAL A 510 6.21 -25.86 15.00
CA VAL A 510 6.66 -26.61 16.19
C VAL A 510 5.67 -26.41 17.33
N ILE A 511 5.37 -27.47 18.08
CA ILE A 511 4.54 -27.39 19.28
C ILE A 511 5.43 -27.56 20.51
N ILE A 512 5.38 -26.62 21.45
CA ILE A 512 6.00 -26.76 22.76
C ILE A 512 4.89 -27.07 23.76
N CYS A 513 5.01 -28.17 24.48
CA CYS A 513 4.05 -28.64 25.47
C CYS A 513 4.62 -28.44 26.87
N GLY A 514 3.96 -27.60 27.66
CA GLY A 514 4.44 -27.17 28.98
C GLY A 514 5.06 -25.79 28.96
N TRP A 515 5.41 -25.30 30.14
CA TRP A 515 6.07 -24.02 30.35
C TRP A 515 7.11 -24.15 31.46
N ASN A 516 8.25 -23.49 31.28
CA ASN A 516 9.24 -23.19 32.30
C ASN A 516 10.00 -21.93 31.85
N ASP A 517 10.93 -21.43 32.68
CA ASP A 517 11.65 -20.18 32.42
C ASP A 517 12.53 -20.20 31.15
N ARG A 518 12.81 -21.39 30.62
CA ARG A 518 13.62 -21.61 29.42
C ARG A 518 12.83 -21.50 28.12
N VAL A 519 11.51 -21.71 28.16
CA VAL A 519 10.65 -21.71 26.96
C VAL A 519 10.79 -20.42 26.14
N PRO A 520 10.82 -19.20 26.72
CA PRO A 520 11.00 -17.98 25.96
C PRO A 520 12.30 -17.93 25.14
N ALA A 521 13.42 -18.36 25.74
CA ALA A 521 14.70 -18.38 25.08
C ALA A 521 14.81 -19.50 24.03
N LEU A 522 14.18 -20.66 24.27
CA LEU A 522 14.00 -21.72 23.27
C LEU A 522 13.21 -21.23 22.05
N ILE A 523 12.09 -20.50 22.25
CA ILE A 523 11.30 -19.90 21.17
C ILE A 523 12.16 -18.93 20.36
N ARG A 524 12.95 -18.09 21.04
CA ARG A 524 13.84 -17.14 20.38
C ARG A 524 14.80 -17.88 19.45
N GLU A 525 15.49 -18.91 19.93
CA GLU A 525 16.44 -19.68 19.11
C GLU A 525 15.80 -20.37 17.91
N ILE A 526 14.60 -20.95 18.08
CA ILE A 526 13.85 -21.60 16.98
C ILE A 526 13.36 -20.57 15.95
N THR A 527 12.98 -19.37 16.38
CA THR A 527 12.38 -18.34 15.51
C THR A 527 13.42 -17.45 14.82
N THR A 528 14.60 -17.25 15.42
CA THR A 528 15.68 -16.41 14.85
C THR A 528 16.52 -17.12 13.80
N THR A 529 16.38 -18.43 13.58
CA THR A 529 17.18 -19.22 12.63
C THR A 529 16.90 -18.81 11.17
N ASN A 530 17.59 -17.77 10.68
CA ASN A 530 17.09 -16.98 9.55
C ASN A 530 17.43 -17.51 8.14
N ARG A 531 18.03 -18.71 7.99
CA ARG A 531 18.44 -19.24 6.68
C ARG A 531 18.02 -20.67 6.34
N TRP A 532 17.78 -21.52 7.33
CA TRP A 532 17.85 -22.98 7.12
C TRP A 532 16.57 -23.76 7.45
N VAL A 533 15.48 -23.09 7.87
CA VAL A 533 14.25 -23.76 8.35
C VAL A 533 12.98 -23.27 7.64
N LYS A 534 12.20 -24.21 7.07
CA LYS A 534 10.75 -24.08 6.91
C LYS A 534 10.10 -24.45 8.25
N GLY A 535 9.45 -23.50 8.90
CA GLY A 535 8.79 -23.72 10.21
C GLY A 535 9.16 -22.77 11.34
N ARG A 536 9.26 -21.47 11.05
CA ARG A 536 9.55 -20.39 12.01
C ARG A 536 8.42 -20.09 13.00
N LYS A 537 7.43 -20.96 13.08
CA LYS A 537 6.23 -20.72 13.86
C LYS A 537 6.16 -21.73 14.98
N VAL A 538 6.06 -21.22 16.19
CA VAL A 538 5.97 -22.02 17.41
C VAL A 538 4.60 -21.80 18.04
N ILE A 539 3.94 -22.89 18.45
CA ILE A 539 2.75 -22.85 19.30
C ILE A 539 3.14 -23.41 20.66
N VAL A 540 2.95 -22.64 21.72
CA VAL A 540 3.18 -23.09 23.10
C VAL A 540 1.82 -23.47 23.70
N LEU A 541 1.66 -24.73 24.07
CA LEU A 541 0.49 -25.27 24.74
C LEU A 541 0.81 -25.48 26.23
N SER A 542 0.30 -24.59 27.08
CA SER A 542 0.52 -24.68 28.52
C SER A 542 -0.59 -24.04 29.36
N GLU A 543 -0.60 -24.39 30.64
CA GLU A 543 -1.35 -23.72 31.69
C GLU A 543 -0.44 -22.65 32.31
N HIS A 544 -0.58 -21.41 31.86
CA HIS A 544 0.17 -20.27 32.39
C HIS A 544 -0.77 -19.28 33.07
N GLU A 545 -0.37 -18.77 34.24
CA GLU A 545 -1.18 -17.86 35.07
C GLU A 545 -1.41 -16.51 34.38
N GLN A 546 -0.32 -15.89 33.89
CA GLN A 546 -0.41 -14.64 33.14
C GLN A 546 -1.28 -14.77 31.91
N GLU A 547 -2.12 -13.76 31.66
CA GLU A 547 -3.09 -13.77 30.57
C GLU A 547 -2.43 -13.78 29.18
N LYS A 548 -1.30 -13.08 29.02
CA LYS A 548 -0.55 -12.95 27.76
C LYS A 548 0.94 -13.25 27.96
N PRO A 549 1.31 -14.52 28.17
CA PRO A 549 2.66 -14.89 28.62
C PRO A 549 3.78 -14.56 27.62
N LEU A 550 3.47 -14.41 26.32
CA LEU A 550 4.48 -14.17 25.29
C LEU A 550 4.76 -12.68 25.02
N GLU A 551 3.95 -11.76 25.56
CA GLU A 551 4.00 -10.33 25.19
C GLU A 551 5.24 -9.61 25.75
N SER A 552 5.69 -9.99 26.95
CA SER A 552 6.86 -9.41 27.63
C SER A 552 8.19 -9.70 26.94
N PHE A 553 8.26 -10.76 26.13
CA PHE A 553 9.52 -11.26 25.57
C PHE A 553 9.90 -10.67 24.19
N GLY A 554 9.03 -9.86 23.60
CA GLY A 554 9.35 -9.10 22.37
C GLY A 554 9.61 -9.95 21.12
N PHE A 555 8.92 -11.09 20.96
CA PHE A 555 9.08 -11.95 19.80
C PHE A 555 8.67 -11.27 18.48
N ILE A 556 9.18 -11.79 17.36
CA ILE A 556 8.80 -11.32 16.02
C ILE A 556 7.29 -11.55 15.85
N PRO A 557 6.50 -10.51 15.46
CA PRO A 557 5.05 -10.67 15.33
C PRO A 557 4.66 -11.82 14.39
N GLY A 558 3.87 -12.76 14.92
CA GLY A 558 3.40 -13.95 14.20
C GLY A 558 4.39 -15.11 14.10
N SER A 559 5.51 -15.10 14.83
CA SER A 559 6.44 -16.24 14.95
C SER A 559 6.12 -17.15 16.14
N ALA A 560 5.50 -16.64 17.20
CA ALA A 560 5.12 -17.42 18.38
C ALA A 560 3.64 -17.18 18.72
N PHE A 561 2.96 -18.26 19.09
CA PHE A 561 1.55 -18.26 19.48
C PHE A 561 1.38 -19.05 20.77
N PHE A 562 0.44 -18.63 21.60
CA PHE A 562 0.10 -19.34 22.83
C PHE A 562 -1.24 -20.06 22.65
N CYS A 563 -1.37 -21.24 23.22
CA CYS A 563 -2.62 -21.98 23.36
C CYS A 563 -2.78 -22.30 24.83
N ARG A 564 -3.82 -21.73 25.46
CA ARG A 564 -4.05 -21.94 26.88
C ARG A 564 -4.75 -23.27 27.10
N GLY A 565 -4.12 -24.16 27.88
CA GLY A 565 -4.71 -25.43 28.25
C GLY A 565 -3.68 -26.50 28.62
N ILE A 566 -4.20 -27.63 29.10
CA ILE A 566 -3.38 -28.77 29.51
C ILE A 566 -2.82 -29.48 28.29
N SER A 567 -1.51 -29.70 28.26
CA SER A 567 -0.81 -30.37 27.15
C SER A 567 -1.23 -31.82 26.90
N SER A 568 -1.82 -32.48 27.90
CA SER A 568 -2.36 -33.84 27.79
C SER A 568 -3.82 -33.90 27.32
N ASP A 569 -4.48 -32.77 27.14
CA ASP A 569 -5.87 -32.71 26.67
C ASP A 569 -5.95 -32.92 25.15
N TYR A 570 -6.70 -33.94 24.75
CA TYR A 570 -6.93 -34.32 23.36
C TYR A 570 -7.62 -33.22 22.54
N ASP A 571 -8.51 -32.44 23.13
CA ASP A 571 -9.25 -31.40 22.40
C ASP A 571 -8.35 -30.18 22.15
N LYS A 572 -7.53 -29.81 23.12
CA LYS A 572 -6.47 -28.79 22.93
C LYS A 572 -5.42 -29.20 21.91
N LEU A 573 -5.02 -30.47 21.89
CA LEU A 573 -4.10 -30.99 20.86
C LEU A 573 -4.68 -30.93 19.43
N LYS A 574 -6.02 -30.96 19.26
CA LYS A 574 -6.66 -30.73 17.96
C LYS A 574 -6.65 -29.25 17.57
N GLU A 575 -6.84 -28.33 18.53
CA GLU A 575 -6.82 -26.88 18.29
C GLU A 575 -5.48 -26.41 17.71
N VAL A 576 -4.36 -26.96 18.21
CA VAL A 576 -2.99 -26.63 17.76
C VAL A 576 -2.59 -27.26 16.43
N ASN A 577 -3.53 -27.90 15.72
CA ASN A 577 -3.34 -28.50 14.39
C ASN A 577 -2.18 -29.51 14.30
N LEU A 578 -2.11 -30.45 15.25
CA LEU A 578 -1.05 -31.47 15.36
C LEU A 578 -0.73 -32.22 14.06
N LYS A 579 -1.72 -32.40 13.17
CA LYS A 579 -1.57 -33.09 11.88
C LYS A 579 -0.55 -32.44 10.92
N ASP A 580 -0.48 -31.12 10.92
CA ASP A 580 0.41 -30.36 10.03
C ASP A 580 1.64 -29.84 10.81
N ALA A 581 1.76 -30.21 12.08
CA ALA A 581 2.89 -29.86 12.93
C ALA A 581 4.12 -30.72 12.61
N TYR A 582 5.28 -30.10 12.77
CA TYR A 582 6.56 -30.69 12.45
C TYR A 582 7.02 -31.69 13.52
N CYS A 583 7.13 -31.21 14.75
CA CYS A 583 7.50 -31.98 15.94
C CYS A 583 6.84 -31.35 17.17
N ALA A 584 6.80 -32.12 18.25
CA ALA A 584 6.42 -31.63 19.57
C ALA A 584 7.61 -31.72 20.53
N VAL A 585 7.78 -30.69 21.35
CA VAL A 585 8.78 -30.62 22.43
C VAL A 585 8.03 -30.63 23.76
N ILE A 586 8.28 -31.61 24.62
CA ILE A 586 7.72 -31.71 25.96
C ILE A 586 8.76 -31.16 26.93
N VAL A 587 8.42 -30.05 27.56
CA VAL A 587 9.29 -29.35 28.50
C VAL A 587 8.87 -29.71 29.94
N ALA A 588 9.84 -29.94 30.82
CA ALA A 588 9.58 -30.24 32.22
C ALA A 588 9.28 -28.94 33.00
N ASP A 589 8.18 -28.96 33.74
CA ASP A 589 7.74 -27.85 34.60
C ASP A 589 8.20 -28.12 36.04
N TYR A 590 9.34 -27.54 36.42
CA TYR A 590 10.06 -27.78 37.69
C TYR A 590 9.18 -27.60 38.92
N HIS A 591 8.36 -26.54 38.95
CA HIS A 591 7.55 -26.18 40.13
C HIS A 591 6.33 -27.08 40.35
N LYS A 592 5.96 -27.91 39.36
CA LYS A 592 4.79 -28.81 39.45
C LYS A 592 5.16 -30.29 39.50
N VAL A 593 6.45 -30.65 39.61
CA VAL A 593 6.91 -32.06 39.62
C VAL A 593 6.83 -32.69 41.01
N GLN A 594 5.70 -32.62 41.71
CA GLN A 594 5.53 -33.38 42.97
C GLN A 594 5.25 -34.89 42.78
N ARG A 595 5.23 -35.43 41.55
CA ARG A 595 5.07 -36.88 41.31
C ARG A 595 5.79 -37.38 40.05
N GLY A 596 7.10 -37.62 40.15
CA GLY A 596 7.84 -38.52 39.25
C GLY A 596 7.71 -38.26 37.75
N ASN A 597 7.48 -37.02 37.31
CA ASN A 597 7.39 -36.61 35.91
C ASN A 597 6.24 -37.27 35.08
N LEU A 598 5.12 -37.63 35.73
CA LEU A 598 3.98 -38.28 35.06
C LEU A 598 3.30 -37.39 34.01
N ARG A 599 3.34 -36.06 34.16
CA ARG A 599 2.70 -35.11 33.23
C ARG A 599 3.31 -35.13 31.83
N GLY A 600 4.65 -35.19 31.75
CA GLY A 600 5.36 -35.34 30.48
C GLY A 600 4.99 -36.65 29.79
N LEU A 601 4.87 -37.74 30.57
CA LEU A 601 4.44 -39.05 30.08
C LEU A 601 3.00 -39.02 29.53
N TYR A 602 2.05 -38.43 30.27
CA TYR A 602 0.66 -38.29 29.80
C TYR A 602 0.57 -37.45 28.52
N THR A 603 1.35 -36.39 28.43
CA THR A 603 1.45 -35.54 27.23
C THR A 603 1.98 -36.34 26.04
N ALA A 604 3.03 -37.15 26.23
CA ALA A 604 3.57 -38.01 25.17
C ALA A 604 2.53 -39.03 24.65
N VAL A 605 1.80 -39.69 25.57
CA VAL A 605 0.72 -40.62 25.21
C VAL A 605 -0.40 -39.90 24.44
N ALA A 606 -0.81 -38.71 24.90
CA ALA A 606 -1.85 -37.92 24.26
C ALA A 606 -1.47 -37.49 22.83
N LEU A 607 -0.22 -37.02 22.63
CA LEU A 607 0.34 -36.67 21.31
C LEU A 607 0.31 -37.88 20.37
N ARG A 608 0.78 -39.04 20.83
CA ARG A 608 0.80 -40.28 20.05
C ARG A 608 -0.61 -40.72 19.62
N LYS A 609 -1.55 -40.78 20.57
CA LYS A 609 -2.92 -41.25 20.29
C LYS A 609 -3.72 -40.29 19.41
N THR A 610 -3.54 -38.97 19.57
CA THR A 610 -4.23 -37.97 18.75
C THR A 610 -3.87 -38.10 17.27
N ARG A 611 -2.63 -38.50 16.97
CA ARG A 611 -2.14 -38.68 15.59
C ARG A 611 -2.61 -39.98 14.94
N GLN A 612 -2.73 -41.08 15.68
CA GLN A 612 -3.06 -42.42 15.13
C GLN A 612 -4.44 -42.54 14.43
N LYS A 613 -5.28 -41.50 14.43
CA LYS A 613 -6.69 -41.58 14.00
C LYS A 613 -6.95 -41.59 12.48
N LYS A 614 -5.97 -41.82 11.60
CA LYS A 614 -6.21 -41.99 10.14
C LYS A 614 -5.34 -43.06 9.47
N GLU A 615 -5.99 -44.14 9.07
CA GLU A 615 -5.51 -45.16 8.13
C GLU A 615 -5.48 -44.59 6.69
N SER A 616 -4.39 -43.95 6.24
CA SER A 616 -4.03 -43.98 4.81
C SER A 616 -2.63 -43.41 4.52
N ARG A 617 -1.78 -44.25 3.92
CA ARG A 617 -0.59 -43.97 3.08
C ARG A 617 0.55 -43.14 3.71
N GLN A 618 1.67 -43.84 3.95
CA GLN A 618 3.03 -43.28 4.10
C GLN A 618 3.09 -41.93 4.83
N GLU A 619 2.54 -41.88 6.05
CA GLU A 619 2.70 -40.69 6.89
C GLU A 619 4.12 -40.63 7.44
N LYS A 620 4.77 -39.47 7.31
CA LYS A 620 6.08 -39.20 7.91
C LYS A 620 6.02 -39.44 9.42
N GLU A 621 7.07 -40.02 10.00
CA GLU A 621 7.17 -40.22 11.45
C GLU A 621 7.12 -38.87 12.19
N PHE A 622 6.26 -38.74 13.22
CA PHE A 622 6.25 -37.56 14.09
C PHE A 622 7.35 -37.66 15.12
N LYS A 623 8.21 -36.64 15.20
CA LYS A 623 9.23 -36.60 16.24
C LYS A 623 8.65 -35.94 17.49
N ILE A 624 8.68 -36.66 18.61
CA ILE A 624 8.40 -36.13 19.96
C ILE A 624 9.74 -36.05 20.69
N ILE A 625 10.13 -34.85 21.12
CA ILE A 625 11.32 -34.59 21.93
C ILE A 625 10.84 -34.34 23.36
N ALA A 626 11.44 -34.95 24.36
CA ALA A 626 11.07 -34.70 25.75
C ALA A 626 12.28 -34.52 26.65
N GLU A 627 12.15 -33.59 27.59
CA GLU A 627 13.07 -33.46 28.72
C GLU A 627 12.80 -34.59 29.73
N LEU A 628 13.87 -35.33 30.06
CA LEU A 628 13.87 -36.39 31.06
C LEU A 628 14.55 -35.84 32.33
N HIS A 629 13.75 -35.56 33.34
CA HIS A 629 14.27 -35.12 34.63
C HIS A 629 14.86 -36.29 35.44
N TYR A 630 14.08 -37.37 35.60
CA TYR A 630 14.54 -38.57 36.31
C TYR A 630 14.87 -39.72 35.36
N ASP A 631 16.07 -40.27 35.51
CA ASP A 631 16.59 -41.34 34.66
C ASP A 631 15.78 -42.63 34.67
N PHE A 632 15.19 -43.01 35.81
CA PHE A 632 14.40 -44.24 35.94
C PHE A 632 13.11 -44.23 35.08
N ASN A 633 12.66 -43.07 34.60
CA ASN A 633 11.50 -42.94 33.73
C ASN A 633 11.82 -43.11 32.24
N GLU A 634 13.09 -43.29 31.88
CA GLU A 634 13.55 -43.37 30.50
C GLU A 634 12.68 -44.34 29.68
N ASP A 635 12.60 -45.60 30.10
CA ASP A 635 11.82 -46.65 29.43
C ASP A 635 10.34 -46.28 29.29
N ARG A 636 9.75 -45.64 30.31
CA ARG A 636 8.33 -45.23 30.29
C ARG A 636 8.09 -44.21 29.18
N PHE A 637 8.96 -43.20 29.06
CA PHE A 637 8.87 -42.22 27.98
C PHE A 637 9.08 -42.87 26.61
N ARG A 638 9.99 -43.85 26.50
CA ARG A 638 10.17 -44.63 25.26
C ARG A 638 8.88 -45.36 24.88
N TYR A 639 8.23 -46.06 25.82
CA TYR A 639 6.96 -46.75 25.58
C TYR A 639 5.81 -45.80 25.23
N ALA A 640 5.81 -44.57 25.75
CA ALA A 640 4.83 -43.54 25.40
C ALA A 640 4.97 -43.01 23.96
N GLY A 641 6.05 -43.36 23.26
CA GLY A 641 6.29 -42.95 21.87
C GLY A 641 7.09 -41.65 21.74
N VAL A 642 7.81 -41.26 22.80
CA VAL A 642 8.83 -40.22 22.67
C VAL A 642 9.93 -40.73 21.75
N THR A 643 10.39 -39.89 20.81
CA THR A 643 11.42 -40.27 19.83
C THR A 643 12.82 -39.85 20.27
N LYS A 644 12.94 -38.77 21.04
CA LYS A 644 14.23 -38.29 21.56
C LYS A 644 14.10 -37.82 23.00
N LEU A 645 15.04 -38.22 23.83
CA LEU A 645 15.09 -37.88 25.26
C LEU A 645 16.35 -37.09 25.59
N ILE A 646 16.19 -36.06 26.43
CA ILE A 646 17.30 -35.28 26.98
C ILE A 646 17.36 -35.53 28.50
N PRO A 647 18.34 -36.30 29.00
CA PRO A 647 18.52 -36.51 30.43
C PRO A 647 19.15 -35.28 31.08
N LEU A 648 18.33 -34.40 31.64
CA LEU A 648 18.76 -33.07 32.10
C LEU A 648 19.92 -33.15 33.11
N MET A 649 19.80 -34.01 34.13
CA MET A 649 20.82 -34.16 35.17
C MET A 649 22.14 -34.69 34.61
N ARG A 650 22.11 -35.73 33.75
CA ARG A 650 23.34 -36.27 33.15
C ARG A 650 24.06 -35.25 32.28
N VAL A 651 23.30 -34.46 31.51
CA VAL A 651 23.87 -33.38 30.68
C VAL A 651 24.51 -32.32 31.55
N SER A 652 23.80 -31.87 32.60
CA SER A 652 24.32 -30.88 33.55
C SER A 652 25.62 -31.36 34.20
N SER A 653 25.59 -32.51 34.87
CA SER A 653 26.75 -33.01 35.60
C SER A 653 27.95 -33.30 34.69
N SER A 654 27.71 -33.74 33.45
CA SER A 654 28.79 -33.96 32.47
C SER A 654 29.43 -32.63 32.03
N VAL A 655 28.63 -31.63 31.66
CA VAL A 655 29.13 -30.30 31.29
C VAL A 655 29.90 -29.68 32.45
N ILE A 656 29.36 -29.77 33.67
CA ILE A 656 30.00 -29.26 34.87
C ILE A 656 31.32 -29.98 35.13
N GLY A 657 31.33 -31.32 35.16
CA GLY A 657 32.55 -32.09 35.37
C GLY A 657 33.65 -31.76 34.35
N HIS A 658 33.29 -31.60 33.08
CA HIS A 658 34.25 -31.18 32.04
C HIS A 658 34.72 -29.73 32.19
N ALA A 659 33.83 -28.82 32.57
CA ALA A 659 34.16 -27.42 32.81
C ALA A 659 35.10 -27.24 34.00
N CYS A 660 34.93 -28.04 35.04
CA CYS A 660 35.83 -28.05 36.20
C CYS A 660 37.28 -28.29 35.79
N MET A 661 37.52 -29.22 34.87
CA MET A 661 38.88 -29.56 34.44
C MET A 661 39.36 -28.70 33.24
N ASN A 662 38.43 -28.19 32.44
CA ASN A 662 38.72 -27.47 31.19
C ASN A 662 38.04 -26.09 31.18
N PRO A 663 38.73 -25.04 31.68
CA PRO A 663 38.23 -23.68 31.67
C PRO A 663 37.81 -23.22 30.27
N GLY A 664 36.62 -22.63 30.17
CA GLY A 664 36.08 -22.08 28.91
C GLY A 664 35.31 -23.07 28.03
N ILE A 665 35.24 -24.36 28.40
CA ILE A 665 34.47 -25.34 27.60
C ILE A 665 32.98 -25.01 27.53
N SER A 666 32.39 -24.46 28.60
CA SER A 666 30.98 -24.06 28.64
C SER A 666 30.67 -22.94 27.66
N ASP A 667 31.50 -21.89 27.62
CA ASP A 667 31.38 -20.78 26.65
C ASP A 667 31.55 -21.29 25.22
N LEU A 668 32.52 -22.18 24.99
CA LEU A 668 32.72 -22.81 23.68
C LEU A 668 31.47 -23.59 23.24
N LEU A 669 30.87 -24.38 24.14
CA LEU A 669 29.65 -25.14 23.84
C LEU A 669 28.48 -24.20 23.51
N VAL A 670 28.29 -23.11 24.26
CA VAL A 670 27.27 -22.09 23.95
C VAL A 670 27.49 -21.51 22.55
N ARG A 671 28.73 -21.16 22.18
CA ARG A 671 29.05 -20.61 20.85
C ARG A 671 28.81 -21.61 19.72
N ILE A 672 29.22 -22.87 19.91
CA ILE A 672 29.05 -23.94 18.92
C ILE A 672 27.56 -24.27 18.72
N LEU A 673 26.80 -24.31 19.81
CA LEU A 673 25.38 -24.67 19.77
C LEU A 673 24.48 -23.50 19.37
N SER A 674 24.90 -22.24 19.55
CA SER A 674 24.13 -21.06 19.14
C SER A 674 23.89 -20.98 17.63
N PHE A 675 22.68 -20.60 17.23
CA PHE A 675 22.33 -20.38 15.82
C PHE A 675 22.73 -19.00 15.30
N ASN A 676 22.94 -18.04 16.21
CA ASN A 676 23.32 -16.66 15.87
C ASN A 676 24.84 -16.45 15.94
N ALA A 677 25.62 -17.49 16.19
CA ALA A 677 27.07 -17.42 16.20
C ALA A 677 27.64 -17.13 14.78
N PRO A 678 28.79 -16.43 14.67
CA PRO A 678 29.47 -16.18 13.41
C PRO A 678 29.87 -17.47 12.68
N GLN A 679 30.22 -18.49 13.45
CA GLN A 679 30.48 -19.85 13.00
C GLN A 679 29.38 -20.75 13.55
N ILE A 680 28.83 -21.59 12.69
CA ILE A 680 27.73 -22.48 13.05
C ILE A 680 28.15 -23.93 12.85
N ALA A 681 27.94 -24.76 13.88
CA ALA A 681 28.02 -26.21 13.74
C ALA A 681 26.80 -26.74 13.00
N LEU A 682 27.00 -27.59 12.00
CA LEU A 682 25.93 -28.20 11.22
C LEU A 682 26.23 -29.68 11.01
N LEU A 683 25.18 -30.49 11.08
CA LEU A 683 25.23 -31.88 10.66
C LEU A 683 24.73 -31.92 9.21
N VAL A 684 25.62 -32.11 8.26
CA VAL A 684 25.33 -32.09 6.82
C VAL A 684 25.21 -33.52 6.32
N GLY A 685 24.00 -33.94 6.00
CA GLY A 685 23.72 -35.21 5.29
C GLY A 685 23.57 -35.02 3.78
N ALA A 686 23.45 -36.13 3.04
CA ALA A 686 23.24 -36.19 1.59
C ALA A 686 22.11 -35.29 1.05
N ALA A 687 21.16 -34.97 1.92
CA ALA A 687 19.96 -34.20 1.68
C ALA A 687 20.17 -32.67 1.70
N GLU A 688 21.14 -32.16 2.46
CA GLU A 688 21.25 -30.72 2.77
C GLU A 688 22.24 -29.99 1.87
N ASP A 689 23.41 -30.58 1.62
CA ASP A 689 24.44 -29.99 0.77
C ASP A 689 25.24 -31.08 0.05
N LYS A 690 24.73 -31.48 -1.13
CA LYS A 690 25.35 -32.51 -1.96
C LYS A 690 26.78 -32.16 -2.37
N ASN A 691 27.12 -30.88 -2.49
CA ASN A 691 28.43 -30.45 -2.94
C ASN A 691 29.52 -30.77 -1.90
N ILE A 692 29.21 -30.59 -0.61
CA ILE A 692 30.13 -30.90 0.50
C ILE A 692 30.36 -32.41 0.58
N LEU A 693 29.30 -33.22 0.58
CA LEU A 693 29.45 -34.69 0.60
C LEU A 693 30.18 -35.20 -0.64
N GLN A 694 29.84 -34.71 -1.82
CA GLN A 694 30.49 -35.12 -3.07
C GLN A 694 31.99 -34.75 -3.08
N ALA A 695 32.39 -33.67 -2.40
CA ALA A 695 33.80 -33.28 -2.28
C ALA A 695 34.64 -34.21 -1.38
N VAL A 696 34.00 -34.92 -0.44
CA VAL A 696 34.66 -35.82 0.52
C VAL A 696 34.30 -37.29 0.37
N LYS A 697 33.47 -37.62 -0.62
CA LYS A 697 33.11 -39.01 -0.96
C LYS A 697 34.36 -39.86 -1.18
N ASP A 698 34.33 -41.08 -0.63
CA ASP A 698 35.40 -42.08 -0.70
C ASP A 698 36.74 -41.60 -0.11
N LYS A 699 36.75 -40.48 0.65
CA LYS A 699 37.93 -39.97 1.36
C LYS A 699 37.96 -40.48 2.79
N THR A 700 39.17 -40.64 3.32
CA THR A 700 39.35 -40.87 4.75
C THR A 700 39.04 -39.61 5.54
N PHE A 701 38.80 -39.72 6.85
CA PHE A 701 38.54 -38.56 7.72
C PHE A 701 39.62 -37.47 7.58
N ASN A 702 40.90 -37.85 7.55
CA ASN A 702 42.03 -36.93 7.41
C ASN A 702 42.08 -36.24 6.04
N GLU A 703 41.77 -36.97 4.97
CA GLU A 703 41.69 -36.41 3.62
C GLU A 703 40.51 -35.44 3.48
N ALA A 704 39.35 -35.83 4.00
CA ALA A 704 38.14 -35.02 4.03
C ALA A 704 38.35 -33.72 4.83
N MET A 705 38.96 -33.81 6.01
CA MET A 705 39.32 -32.64 6.82
C MET A 705 40.25 -31.68 6.04
N LYS A 706 41.30 -32.20 5.39
CA LYS A 706 42.21 -31.37 4.56
C LYS A 706 41.48 -30.71 3.39
N ARG A 707 40.50 -31.40 2.78
CA ARG A 707 39.71 -30.90 1.65
C ARG A 707 38.78 -29.77 2.08
N LEU A 708 38.03 -29.99 3.16
CA LEU A 708 37.05 -29.04 3.69
C LEU A 708 37.72 -27.80 4.29
N ARG A 709 38.89 -27.94 4.91
CA ARG A 709 39.67 -26.78 5.39
C ARG A 709 40.01 -25.78 4.29
N LYS A 710 40.20 -26.23 3.03
CA LYS A 710 40.43 -25.32 1.88
C LYS A 710 39.21 -24.47 1.53
N GLN A 711 38.04 -24.84 2.03
CA GLN A 711 36.77 -24.15 1.83
C GLN A 711 36.32 -23.41 3.10
N ASP A 712 37.22 -23.22 4.06
CA ASP A 712 36.92 -22.62 5.37
C ASP A 712 35.86 -23.40 6.17
N ILE A 713 35.90 -24.73 6.05
CA ILE A 713 35.02 -25.66 6.75
C ILE A 713 35.87 -26.58 7.64
N LEU A 714 35.54 -26.63 8.92
CA LEU A 714 36.17 -27.56 9.87
C LEU A 714 35.31 -28.82 10.03
N LEU A 715 35.85 -29.98 9.66
CA LEU A 715 35.23 -31.27 9.94
C LEU A 715 35.52 -31.68 11.39
N LEU A 716 34.47 -31.89 12.19
CA LEU A 716 34.57 -32.37 13.57
C LEU A 716 34.38 -33.88 13.66
N ALA A 717 33.36 -34.40 12.98
CA ALA A 717 32.98 -35.80 13.09
C ALA A 717 32.31 -36.33 11.82
N VAL A 718 32.33 -37.65 11.65
CA VAL A 718 31.52 -38.37 10.65
C VAL A 718 30.56 -39.28 11.40
N HIS A 719 29.27 -39.08 11.20
CA HIS A 719 28.22 -39.95 11.72
C HIS A 719 27.95 -41.07 10.72
N ARG A 720 28.34 -42.30 11.10
CA ARG A 720 28.20 -43.48 10.23
C ARG A 720 26.73 -43.85 10.07
N ALA A 721 26.30 -44.05 8.83
CA ALA A 721 24.98 -44.62 8.56
C ALA A 721 24.97 -46.13 8.85
N LEU A 722 25.05 -46.52 10.12
CA LEU A 722 24.81 -47.91 10.52
C LEU A 722 23.33 -48.24 10.29
N GLY A 723 23.07 -49.37 9.63
CA GLY A 723 21.77 -49.71 9.06
C GLY A 723 20.60 -49.72 10.07
N LYS A 724 19.48 -49.12 9.62
CA LYS A 724 18.13 -49.10 10.21
C LYS A 724 18.03 -48.62 11.66
N ASP A 725 17.57 -47.38 11.77
CA ASP A 725 16.76 -46.80 12.85
C ASP A 725 15.78 -47.86 13.38
N ILE A 726 16.14 -48.55 14.47
CA ILE A 726 15.25 -49.47 15.19
C ILE A 726 14.30 -48.54 15.93
N GLY A 727 12.98 -48.62 15.68
CA GLY A 727 11.95 -47.66 16.11
C GLY A 727 11.74 -47.49 17.63
N HIS A 728 12.81 -47.31 18.38
CA HIS A 728 12.89 -46.99 19.79
C HIS A 728 13.43 -45.56 19.93
N ALA A 729 13.01 -44.86 20.98
CA ALA A 729 13.53 -43.52 21.27
C ALA A 729 15.06 -43.55 21.38
N GLU A 730 15.74 -42.64 20.69
CA GLU A 730 17.17 -42.42 20.86
C GLU A 730 17.38 -41.49 22.08
N THR A 731 18.09 -41.98 23.09
CA THR A 731 18.66 -41.12 24.13
C THR A 731 19.95 -40.53 23.55
N GLU A 732 19.93 -39.26 23.16
CA GLU A 732 21.03 -38.63 22.38
C GLU A 732 22.34 -38.53 23.17
N LEU A 733 22.28 -38.55 24.51
CA LEU A 733 23.44 -38.48 25.39
C LEU A 733 23.45 -39.70 26.32
N ASP A 734 23.74 -40.87 25.75
CA ASP A 734 24.06 -42.09 26.50
C ASP A 734 25.55 -42.42 26.39
N PHE A 735 26.34 -41.93 27.34
CA PHE A 735 27.80 -42.15 27.41
C PHE A 735 28.20 -43.63 27.62
N ARG A 736 27.24 -44.54 27.82
CA ARG A 736 27.52 -45.98 27.99
C ARG A 736 27.69 -46.71 26.66
N ASN A 737 27.17 -46.15 25.56
CA ASN A 737 27.28 -46.76 24.23
C ASN A 737 28.41 -46.11 23.42
N PRO A 738 29.17 -46.87 22.61
CA PRO A 738 30.17 -46.30 21.72
C PRO A 738 29.48 -45.32 20.76
N SER A 739 30.04 -44.11 20.65
CA SER A 739 29.48 -43.04 19.85
C SER A 739 29.36 -43.45 18.38
N PRO A 740 28.20 -43.23 17.73
CA PRO A 740 28.07 -43.44 16.27
C PRO A 740 28.90 -42.42 15.47
N TYR A 741 29.42 -41.38 16.14
CA TYR A 741 30.29 -40.36 15.57
C TYR A 741 31.75 -40.78 15.63
N LEU A 742 32.38 -40.83 14.48
CA LEU A 742 33.81 -40.96 14.30
C LEU A 742 34.46 -39.58 14.53
N LEU A 743 34.92 -39.36 15.75
CA LEU A 743 35.56 -38.12 16.22
C LEU A 743 37.07 -38.29 16.24
N ASN A 744 37.79 -37.66 15.31
CA ASN A 744 39.25 -37.70 15.22
C ASN A 744 39.84 -39.13 15.37
N PRO A 745 39.54 -40.05 14.44
CA PRO A 745 39.90 -41.46 14.54
C PRO A 745 41.41 -41.66 14.64
N SER A 746 41.87 -42.20 15.77
CA SER A 746 43.27 -42.57 16.01
C SER A 746 43.51 -44.08 15.94
N ALA A 747 42.45 -44.90 16.08
CA ALA A 747 42.53 -46.34 15.90
C ALA A 747 42.70 -46.69 14.41
N GLN A 748 43.54 -47.69 14.11
CA GLN A 748 43.93 -48.04 12.74
C GLN A 748 42.73 -48.36 11.84
N GLU A 749 41.74 -49.12 12.34
CA GLU A 749 40.50 -49.46 11.60
C GLU A 749 39.61 -48.24 11.29
N ASP A 750 39.47 -47.31 12.24
CA ASP A 750 38.65 -46.11 12.07
C ASP A 750 39.36 -45.03 11.20
N SER A 751 40.70 -45.07 11.15
CA SER A 751 41.51 -44.15 10.33
C SER A 751 41.44 -44.46 8.83
N GLU A 752 41.14 -45.71 8.48
CA GLU A 752 40.96 -46.17 7.09
C GLU A 752 39.52 -46.05 6.59
N TYR A 753 38.57 -45.71 7.47
CA TYR A 753 37.16 -45.53 7.11
C TYR A 753 37.00 -44.49 6.00
N ARG A 754 36.29 -44.88 4.93
CA ARG A 754 35.97 -44.00 3.79
C ARG A 754 34.53 -43.50 3.90
N ILE A 755 34.38 -42.19 3.81
CA ILE A 755 33.08 -41.51 3.92
C ILE A 755 32.16 -41.92 2.77
N SER A 756 30.99 -42.43 3.13
CA SER A 756 29.90 -42.82 2.22
C SER A 756 29.00 -41.64 1.88
N GLU A 757 28.27 -41.73 0.76
CA GLU A 757 27.19 -40.77 0.45
C GLU A 757 26.03 -40.81 1.45
N GLN A 758 25.90 -41.87 2.24
CA GLN A 758 24.85 -42.00 3.25
C GLN A 758 25.24 -41.45 4.61
N ASP A 759 26.52 -41.13 4.83
CA ASP A 759 27.00 -40.62 6.11
C ASP A 759 26.58 -39.17 6.33
N ASP A 760 26.43 -38.77 7.59
CA ASP A 760 26.22 -37.38 7.97
C ASP A 760 27.54 -36.77 8.47
N LEU A 761 27.87 -35.54 8.05
CA LEU A 761 29.13 -34.86 8.42
C LEU A 761 28.85 -33.78 9.46
N LEU A 762 29.49 -33.85 10.63
CA LEU A 762 29.46 -32.76 11.59
C LEU A 762 30.57 -31.76 11.26
N ILE A 763 30.18 -30.56 10.81
CA ILE A 763 31.09 -29.52 10.36
C ILE A 763 30.85 -28.19 11.11
N ILE A 764 31.85 -27.33 11.17
CA ILE A 764 31.72 -25.92 11.52
C ILE A 764 32.03 -25.07 10.27
N LYS A 765 31.14 -24.13 9.93
CA LYS A 765 31.33 -23.18 8.82
C LYS A 765 30.84 -21.76 9.16
N SER A 766 31.25 -20.76 8.38
CA SER A 766 30.77 -19.38 8.54
C SER A 766 29.25 -19.23 8.27
N ASN A 767 28.57 -18.46 9.12
CA ASN A 767 27.13 -18.20 9.07
C ASN A 767 26.77 -16.95 8.22
N MET A 768 27.76 -16.13 7.83
CA MET A 768 27.53 -14.87 7.09
C MET A 768 27.33 -15.07 5.58
N ALA A 769 26.49 -14.25 4.97
CA ALA A 769 26.20 -14.25 3.53
C ALA A 769 27.13 -13.29 2.79
N GLY A 770 27.99 -13.78 1.90
CA GLY A 770 28.62 -12.92 0.89
C GLY A 770 29.66 -11.93 1.40
N THR A 771 30.28 -12.15 2.56
CA THR A 771 31.60 -11.57 2.77
C THR A 771 32.57 -12.33 1.88
N SER A 772 33.13 -11.61 0.89
CA SER A 772 34.41 -11.98 0.32
C SER A 772 35.35 -12.36 1.46
N SER A 773 36.26 -13.30 1.17
CA SER A 773 37.27 -13.89 2.06
C SER A 773 38.21 -12.90 2.77
N GLU A 774 37.89 -11.60 2.81
CA GLU A 774 38.72 -10.52 3.37
C GLU A 774 38.11 -9.84 4.61
N GLN A 775 36.83 -10.06 4.95
CA GLN A 775 36.22 -9.48 6.17
C GLN A 775 35.71 -10.51 7.18
N ALA A 776 36.05 -11.79 7.01
CA ALA A 776 35.87 -12.79 8.04
C ALA A 776 37.12 -12.78 8.95
N TRP A 777 37.07 -11.99 10.02
CA TRP A 777 38.03 -11.95 11.12
C TRP A 777 39.49 -11.75 10.67
N SER A 778 39.98 -10.52 10.82
CA SER A 778 41.42 -10.30 10.97
C SER A 778 41.94 -11.35 11.96
N MET A 779 43.01 -12.03 11.57
CA MET A 779 43.91 -12.82 12.41
C MET A 779 44.55 -11.94 13.50
N GLU A 780 43.78 -11.19 14.28
CA GLU A 780 44.26 -10.42 15.43
C GLU A 780 44.50 -11.31 16.65
N LEU A 781 44.04 -12.56 16.62
CA LEU A 781 44.49 -13.64 17.51
C LEU A 781 45.71 -14.42 16.97
N GLY A 782 46.30 -14.00 15.84
CA GLY A 782 47.48 -14.63 15.24
C GLY A 782 48.74 -13.77 15.16
N ARG A 783 48.66 -12.45 15.41
CA ARG A 783 49.84 -11.55 15.38
C ARG A 783 50.42 -11.19 16.76
N ASN A 784 49.71 -11.49 17.85
CA ASN A 784 50.28 -11.51 19.21
C ASN A 784 50.62 -12.94 19.66
N LEU A 785 51.26 -13.71 18.77
CA LEU A 785 52.06 -14.88 19.14
C LEU A 785 53.55 -14.48 19.26
N LEU A 786 53.82 -13.26 19.69
CA LEU A 786 55.11 -12.87 20.24
C LEU A 786 54.99 -12.98 21.75
N GLU A 787 55.79 -13.89 22.29
CA GLU A 787 55.76 -14.43 23.65
C GLU A 787 54.53 -15.32 23.91
N GLN A 788 54.61 -16.58 23.47
CA GLN A 788 53.87 -17.63 24.18
C GLN A 788 54.29 -17.54 25.65
N PRO A 789 53.41 -17.23 26.63
CA PRO A 789 53.67 -17.73 27.97
C PRO A 789 53.75 -19.24 27.77
N LYS A 790 54.87 -19.85 28.19
CA LYS A 790 55.05 -21.31 28.21
C LYS A 790 53.70 -21.93 28.44
N THR A 791 53.15 -22.64 27.47
CA THR A 791 51.89 -23.37 27.63
C THR A 791 52.07 -24.18 28.90
N ARG A 792 51.49 -23.71 30.01
CA ARG A 792 51.32 -24.54 31.19
C ARG A 792 50.35 -25.59 30.70
N VAL A 793 50.91 -26.72 30.26
CA VAL A 793 50.20 -27.98 30.29
C VAL A 793 49.76 -28.06 31.75
N TYR A 794 48.50 -27.72 32.02
CA TYR A 794 47.93 -27.90 33.34
C TYR A 794 48.10 -29.38 33.61
N ASN A 795 48.92 -29.73 34.61
CA ASN A 795 49.06 -31.10 35.00
C ASN A 795 47.78 -31.49 35.72
N VAL A 796 46.76 -31.84 34.93
CA VAL A 796 45.41 -32.22 35.39
C VAL A 796 45.51 -33.32 36.46
N ALA A 797 46.53 -34.18 36.32
CA ALA A 797 46.80 -35.28 37.24
C ALA A 797 47.27 -34.85 38.64
N ASN A 798 47.52 -33.55 38.89
CA ASN A 798 47.90 -32.98 40.18
C ASN A 798 46.85 -32.02 40.78
N GLU A 799 45.64 -31.96 40.22
CA GLU A 799 44.58 -31.06 40.68
C GLU A 799 43.78 -31.69 41.83
N HIS A 800 43.58 -30.95 42.91
CA HIS A 800 42.68 -31.32 44.01
C HIS A 800 41.40 -30.49 43.90
N LEU A 801 40.27 -31.17 43.83
CA LEU A 801 38.96 -30.58 43.58
C LEU A 801 38.14 -30.54 44.87
N LEU A 802 37.58 -29.38 45.20
CA LEU A 802 36.53 -29.23 46.19
C LEU A 802 35.18 -29.20 45.47
N ILE A 803 34.20 -29.98 45.93
CA ILE A 803 32.83 -29.98 45.41
C ILE A 803 31.91 -29.74 46.60
N ILE A 804 31.06 -28.72 46.52
CA ILE A 804 30.03 -28.41 47.51
C ILE A 804 28.68 -28.52 46.81
N GLY A 805 27.77 -29.28 47.38
CA GLY A 805 26.42 -29.40 46.84
C GLY A 805 25.64 -30.58 47.38
N ARG A 806 24.65 -31.08 46.62
CA ARG A 806 23.85 -32.23 47.04
C ARG A 806 24.49 -33.57 46.69
N ASP A 807 24.12 -34.57 47.48
CA ASP A 807 24.65 -35.92 47.44
C ASP A 807 24.55 -36.58 46.05
N GLU A 808 23.43 -36.40 45.35
CA GLU A 808 23.21 -36.96 44.01
C GLU A 808 24.04 -36.27 42.93
N GLU A 809 24.11 -34.94 42.96
CA GLU A 809 24.86 -34.15 41.99
C GLU A 809 26.36 -34.35 42.14
N ILE A 810 26.85 -34.37 43.38
CA ILE A 810 28.23 -34.69 43.72
C ILE A 810 28.60 -36.04 43.13
N ARG A 811 27.78 -37.10 43.33
CA ARG A 811 28.08 -38.43 42.77
C ARG A 811 28.23 -38.38 41.25
N ASN A 812 27.36 -37.65 40.56
CA ASN A 812 27.41 -37.53 39.11
C ASN A 812 28.65 -36.78 38.61
N VAL A 813 29.01 -35.65 39.24
CA VAL A 813 30.22 -34.89 38.89
C VAL A 813 31.48 -35.69 39.22
N VAL A 814 31.56 -36.30 40.42
CA VAL A 814 32.66 -37.17 40.85
C VAL A 814 32.86 -38.30 39.85
N SER A 815 31.79 -38.95 39.38
CA SER A 815 31.90 -40.03 38.38
C SER A 815 32.58 -39.58 37.08
N THR A 816 32.41 -38.32 36.69
CA THR A 816 33.00 -37.71 35.49
C THR A 816 34.47 -37.34 35.72
N VAL A 817 34.81 -36.82 36.91
CA VAL A 817 36.16 -36.28 37.20
C VAL A 817 37.10 -37.24 37.91
N LYS A 818 36.62 -38.38 38.42
CA LYS A 818 37.39 -39.35 39.22
C LYS A 818 38.68 -39.82 38.54
N ASN A 819 38.67 -39.92 37.21
CA ASN A 819 39.84 -40.35 36.42
C ASN A 819 40.75 -39.19 35.99
N LEU A 820 40.35 -37.95 36.25
CA LEU A 820 41.02 -36.73 35.82
C LEU A 820 41.73 -36.01 36.97
N ALA A 821 41.18 -36.01 38.19
CA ALA A 821 41.73 -35.33 39.37
C ALA A 821 42.58 -36.24 40.26
N GLN A 822 43.49 -35.65 41.05
CA GLN A 822 44.33 -36.37 42.02
C GLN A 822 43.56 -36.72 43.30
N GLY A 823 42.76 -35.78 43.80
CA GLY A 823 41.93 -35.93 44.99
C GLY A 823 40.65 -35.11 44.87
N VAL A 824 39.59 -35.60 45.50
CA VAL A 824 38.28 -34.95 45.54
C VAL A 824 37.80 -34.85 46.99
N ILE A 825 37.52 -33.61 47.40
CA ILE A 825 36.87 -33.27 48.66
C ILE A 825 35.42 -32.94 48.32
N SER A 826 34.47 -33.68 48.87
CA SER A 826 33.04 -33.44 48.69
C SER A 826 32.41 -33.01 50.01
N ILE A 827 31.72 -31.88 49.99
CA ILE A 827 30.86 -31.40 51.08
C ILE A 827 29.42 -31.57 50.58
N SER A 828 28.76 -32.62 51.04
CA SER A 828 27.38 -32.90 50.69
C SER A 828 26.44 -32.26 51.69
N ILE A 829 25.44 -31.52 51.24
CA ILE A 829 24.40 -30.89 52.05
C ILE A 829 23.09 -31.65 51.80
N ASP A 830 22.51 -32.22 52.85
CA ASP A 830 21.22 -32.93 52.80
C ASP A 830 20.04 -31.96 52.92
N ALA A 831 18.82 -32.44 52.64
CA ALA A 831 17.59 -31.65 52.69
C ALA A 831 17.25 -31.12 54.11
N ASP A 832 17.77 -31.76 55.16
CA ASP A 832 17.68 -31.31 56.56
C ASP A 832 18.84 -30.36 56.97
N GLU A 833 19.58 -29.77 56.01
CA GLU A 833 20.79 -28.94 56.23
C GLU A 833 21.96 -29.66 56.93
N LYS A 834 21.87 -30.98 57.12
CA LYS A 834 22.98 -31.79 57.60
C LYS A 834 24.04 -31.89 56.51
N ALA A 835 25.29 -31.60 56.85
CA ALA A 835 26.39 -31.76 55.90
C ALA A 835 27.21 -33.01 56.19
N LYS A 836 27.49 -33.79 55.15
CA LYS A 836 28.45 -34.90 55.17
C LYS A 836 29.68 -34.53 54.37
N ILE A 837 30.82 -34.45 55.05
CA ILE A 837 32.10 -34.13 54.43
C ILE A 837 32.85 -35.42 54.18
N THR A 838 33.08 -35.73 52.91
CA THR A 838 33.83 -36.93 52.50
C THR A 838 35.06 -36.52 51.71
N MET A 839 36.20 -37.10 52.04
CA MET A 839 37.44 -36.93 51.28
C MET A 839 37.86 -38.24 50.64
N SER A 840 38.20 -38.20 49.35
CA SER A 840 38.65 -39.37 48.60
C SER A 840 39.81 -39.04 47.67
N GLU A 841 40.82 -39.90 47.63
CA GLU A 841 41.87 -39.84 46.61
C GLU A 841 41.51 -40.68 45.38
N ARG A 842 42.24 -40.45 44.28
CA ARG A 842 42.13 -41.24 43.04
C ARG A 842 42.30 -42.76 43.25
N SER A 843 43.03 -43.16 44.30
CA SER A 843 43.21 -44.56 44.73
C SER A 843 41.92 -45.20 45.30
N GLY A 844 40.88 -44.39 45.58
CA GLY A 844 39.63 -44.83 46.19
C GLY A 844 39.65 -44.90 47.72
N VAL A 845 40.76 -44.53 48.37
CA VAL A 845 40.87 -44.48 49.83
C VAL A 845 40.20 -43.21 50.35
N SER A 846 39.27 -43.37 51.30
CA SER A 846 38.62 -42.26 52.01
C SER A 846 39.35 -41.96 53.31
N TYR A 847 39.70 -40.69 53.55
CA TYR A 847 40.54 -40.29 54.70
C TYR A 847 39.78 -39.50 55.79
N LEU A 848 38.57 -39.01 55.49
CA LEU A 848 37.75 -38.24 56.43
C LEU A 848 36.27 -38.39 56.05
N SER A 849 35.43 -38.66 57.06
CA SER A 849 33.97 -38.62 56.99
C SER A 849 33.46 -37.94 58.26
N GLU A 850 33.03 -36.69 58.16
CA GLU A 850 32.46 -35.91 59.28
C GLU A 850 31.02 -35.52 58.96
N GLU A 851 30.13 -35.61 59.94
CA GLU A 851 28.73 -35.18 59.81
C GLU A 851 28.50 -33.96 60.70
N LEU A 852 27.97 -32.88 60.11
CA LEU A 852 27.61 -31.65 60.78
C LEU A 852 26.08 -31.56 60.87
N PRO A 853 25.52 -31.20 62.05
CA PRO A 853 24.07 -31.12 62.24
C PRO A 853 23.43 -29.92 61.52
N ASP A 854 24.20 -28.90 61.17
CA ASP A 854 23.80 -27.71 60.41
C ASP A 854 25.03 -27.18 59.64
N PHE A 855 24.85 -26.73 58.39
CA PHE A 855 25.91 -26.24 57.53
C PHE A 855 25.62 -24.81 57.04
N SER A 856 26.27 -23.85 57.69
CA SER A 856 26.22 -22.42 57.34
C SER A 856 27.54 -21.91 56.77
N LEU A 857 27.54 -20.69 56.22
CA LEU A 857 28.77 -20.04 55.74
C LEU A 857 29.84 -19.92 56.85
N GLU A 858 29.44 -19.66 58.11
CA GLU A 858 30.36 -19.62 59.25
C GLU A 858 30.99 -20.99 59.54
N HIS A 859 30.21 -22.07 59.40
CA HIS A 859 30.71 -23.44 59.55
C HIS A 859 31.72 -23.78 58.46
N LEU A 860 31.50 -23.34 57.21
CA LEU A 860 32.47 -23.50 56.13
C LEU A 860 33.79 -22.80 56.44
N GLU A 861 33.75 -21.55 56.94
CA GLU A 861 34.96 -20.83 57.35
C GLU A 861 35.72 -21.56 58.45
N SER A 862 35.01 -22.02 59.48
CA SER A 862 35.57 -22.78 60.60
C SER A 862 36.21 -24.08 60.12
N PHE A 863 35.53 -24.83 59.24
CA PHE A 863 36.00 -26.10 58.71
C PHE A 863 37.28 -25.95 57.87
N VAL A 864 37.31 -24.98 56.97
CA VAL A 864 38.53 -24.66 56.17
C VAL A 864 39.68 -24.24 57.10
N CYS A 865 39.38 -23.52 58.18
CA CYS A 865 40.39 -23.13 59.18
C CYS A 865 40.92 -24.31 60.01
N GLN A 866 40.07 -25.29 60.33
CA GLN A 866 40.43 -26.50 61.07
C GLN A 866 41.31 -27.45 60.23
N HIS A 867 40.99 -27.58 58.93
CA HIS A 867 41.67 -28.52 58.01
C HIS A 867 42.59 -27.83 57.00
N LYS A 868 43.29 -26.76 57.41
CA LYS A 868 44.13 -25.93 56.52
C LYS A 868 45.11 -26.71 55.63
N SER A 869 45.74 -27.75 56.13
CA SER A 869 46.73 -28.54 55.38
C SER A 869 46.12 -29.18 54.13
N ILE A 870 44.89 -29.66 54.25
CA ILE A 870 44.14 -30.33 53.18
C ILE A 870 43.64 -29.30 52.17
N PHE A 871 42.99 -28.23 52.65
CA PHE A 871 42.43 -27.19 51.77
C PHE A 871 43.51 -26.38 51.04
N ALA A 872 44.74 -26.35 51.56
CA ALA A 872 45.88 -25.71 50.90
C ALA A 872 46.27 -26.37 49.56
N GLU A 873 45.95 -27.66 49.36
CA GLU A 873 46.22 -28.40 48.12
C GLU A 873 45.14 -28.20 47.07
N VAL A 874 43.94 -27.78 47.48
CA VAL A 874 42.82 -27.52 46.58
C VAL A 874 43.16 -26.38 45.62
N THR A 875 43.01 -26.66 44.34
CA THR A 875 43.26 -25.73 43.24
C THR A 875 41.96 -25.26 42.59
N ARG A 876 40.87 -26.04 42.74
CA ARG A 876 39.58 -25.79 42.10
C ARG A 876 38.43 -26.09 43.04
N ALA A 877 37.37 -25.31 42.96
CA ALA A 877 36.12 -25.56 43.67
C ALA A 877 34.93 -25.54 42.73
N VAL A 878 33.96 -26.41 43.01
CA VAL A 878 32.70 -26.54 42.29
C VAL A 878 31.58 -26.35 43.29
N ILE A 879 30.64 -25.48 42.98
CA ILE A 879 29.48 -25.19 43.83
C ILE A 879 28.23 -25.55 43.04
N LEU A 880 27.38 -26.40 43.63
CA LEU A 880 26.23 -27.04 42.99
C LEU A 880 25.04 -27.03 43.95
N GLU A 881 23.93 -26.39 43.59
CA GLU A 881 22.62 -26.54 44.25
C GLU A 881 22.68 -26.49 45.80
N VAL A 882 23.32 -25.46 46.35
CA VAL A 882 23.53 -25.28 47.81
C VAL A 882 22.35 -24.61 48.55
N SER A 883 21.21 -24.41 47.87
CA SER A 883 20.04 -23.75 48.43
C SER A 883 19.19 -24.72 49.29
N PRO A 884 18.70 -24.30 50.47
CA PRO A 884 17.82 -25.13 51.30
C PRO A 884 16.47 -25.36 50.60
N VAL A 885 16.05 -26.63 50.49
CA VAL A 885 14.71 -26.97 49.98
C VAL A 885 13.72 -26.74 51.11
N ASP A 886 13.14 -25.56 51.18
CA ASP A 886 12.00 -25.36 52.05
C ASP A 886 10.79 -26.04 51.40
N SER A 887 10.57 -27.31 51.77
CA SER A 887 9.55 -28.21 51.17
C SER A 887 8.10 -27.68 51.18
N ASN A 888 7.85 -26.54 51.83
CA ASN A 888 6.55 -25.91 51.99
C ASN A 888 6.37 -24.60 51.21
N THR A 889 7.39 -24.03 50.56
CA THR A 889 7.26 -22.83 49.72
C THR A 889 7.29 -23.21 48.24
N GLU A 890 6.16 -23.00 47.55
CA GLU A 890 5.97 -23.28 46.12
C GLU A 890 6.83 -22.39 45.18
N GLN A 891 7.84 -21.68 45.68
CA GLN A 891 8.69 -20.77 44.91
C GLN A 891 10.16 -21.15 45.07
N GLU A 892 10.61 -22.11 44.26
CA GLU A 892 12.02 -22.23 43.87
C GLU A 892 12.35 -21.08 42.90
N ASP A 893 12.56 -19.86 43.40
CA ASP A 893 13.02 -18.78 42.52
C ASP A 893 14.45 -19.11 42.07
N VAL A 894 14.63 -19.32 40.78
CA VAL A 894 15.93 -19.62 40.14
C VAL A 894 16.99 -18.58 40.53
N ILE A 895 16.54 -17.34 40.75
CA ILE A 895 17.39 -16.23 41.20
C ILE A 895 17.93 -16.49 42.61
N TYR A 896 17.09 -16.98 43.52
CA TYR A 896 17.49 -17.27 44.91
C TYR A 896 18.50 -18.41 44.99
N GLN A 897 18.38 -19.41 44.11
CA GLN A 897 19.35 -20.51 44.04
C GLN A 897 20.74 -20.01 43.57
N ASP A 898 20.77 -19.16 42.54
CA ASP A 898 22.01 -18.53 42.10
C ASP A 898 22.63 -17.68 43.22
N ASP A 899 21.83 -16.91 43.98
CA ASP A 899 22.31 -16.07 45.10
C ASP A 899 22.98 -16.89 46.21
N ALA A 900 22.44 -18.06 46.54
CA ALA A 900 23.05 -18.98 47.49
C ALA A 900 24.43 -19.45 46.99
N GLU A 901 24.52 -19.92 45.74
CA GLU A 901 25.77 -20.38 45.12
C GLU A 901 26.83 -19.27 45.08
N LEU A 902 26.42 -18.04 44.74
CA LEU A 902 27.28 -16.86 44.74
C LEU A 902 27.83 -16.53 46.14
N SER A 903 27.01 -16.71 47.19
CA SER A 903 27.41 -16.46 48.58
C SER A 903 28.50 -17.42 49.05
N TYR A 904 28.36 -18.72 48.76
CA TYR A 904 29.38 -19.73 49.03
C TYR A 904 30.66 -19.46 48.23
N ALA A 905 30.54 -19.07 46.96
CA ALA A 905 31.68 -18.74 46.10
C ALA A 905 32.48 -17.56 46.66
N MET A 906 31.80 -16.51 47.11
CA MET A 906 32.40 -15.31 47.66
C MET A 906 33.20 -15.62 48.93
N VAL A 907 32.63 -16.38 49.87
CA VAL A 907 33.31 -16.80 51.10
C VAL A 907 34.54 -17.64 50.80
N LEU A 908 34.43 -18.64 49.91
CA LEU A 908 35.59 -19.46 49.50
C LEU A 908 36.71 -18.63 48.87
N LEU A 909 36.36 -17.72 47.95
CA LEU A 909 37.35 -16.86 47.29
C LEU A 909 38.07 -15.96 48.31
N ASP A 910 37.33 -15.39 49.26
CA ASP A 910 37.90 -14.55 50.31
C ASP A 910 38.78 -15.35 51.29
N LEU A 911 38.32 -16.52 51.75
CA LEU A 911 39.09 -17.44 52.59
C LEU A 911 40.41 -17.85 51.93
N TYR A 912 40.38 -18.21 50.64
CA TYR A 912 41.59 -18.65 49.95
C TYR A 912 42.60 -17.51 49.72
N ARG A 913 42.11 -16.29 49.48
CA ARG A 913 42.96 -15.10 49.42
C ARG A 913 43.58 -14.78 50.78
N LYS A 914 42.80 -14.82 51.87
CA LYS A 914 43.25 -14.49 53.23
C LYS A 914 44.17 -15.56 53.84
N LEU A 915 43.78 -16.83 53.78
CA LEU A 915 44.46 -17.93 54.48
C LEU A 915 45.63 -18.51 53.67
N PHE A 916 45.44 -18.73 52.36
CA PHE A 916 46.40 -19.45 51.53
C PHE A 916 47.19 -18.54 50.58
N LYS A 917 46.77 -17.27 50.41
CA LYS A 917 47.31 -16.33 49.41
C LYS A 917 47.32 -16.93 47.99
N LYS A 918 46.31 -17.74 47.69
CA LYS A 918 46.13 -18.42 46.39
C LYS A 918 44.83 -17.96 45.75
N ASN A 919 44.81 -17.97 44.41
CA ASN A 919 43.59 -17.80 43.65
C ASN A 919 42.96 -19.17 43.42
N LEU A 920 41.78 -19.37 44.01
CA LEU A 920 40.98 -20.57 43.79
C LEU A 920 40.18 -20.43 42.49
N HIS A 921 40.24 -21.44 41.62
CA HIS A 921 39.40 -21.46 40.42
C HIS A 921 38.02 -22.01 40.78
N VAL A 922 37.06 -21.11 41.00
CA VAL A 922 35.68 -21.46 41.33
C VAL A 922 34.86 -21.63 40.04
N VAL A 923 34.15 -22.75 39.97
CA VAL A 923 33.16 -23.08 38.96
C VAL A 923 31.81 -23.15 39.66
N ALA A 924 30.83 -22.45 39.12
CA ALA A 924 29.48 -22.44 39.67
C ALA A 924 28.48 -22.65 38.53
N GLU A 925 27.42 -23.39 38.83
CA GLU A 925 26.26 -23.48 37.96
C GLU A 925 25.64 -22.08 37.87
N MET A 926 25.08 -21.73 36.71
CA MET A 926 24.34 -20.48 36.54
C MET A 926 23.04 -20.81 35.85
N ARG A 927 21.94 -20.56 36.55
CA ARG A 927 20.60 -20.90 36.05
C ARG A 927 19.92 -19.71 35.41
N ALA A 928 20.20 -18.48 35.87
CA ALA A 928 19.64 -17.26 35.31
C ALA A 928 20.70 -16.43 34.56
N ASP A 929 20.50 -16.23 33.25
CA ASP A 929 21.39 -15.39 32.43
C ASP A 929 21.50 -13.95 32.94
N VAL A 930 20.47 -13.44 33.64
CA VAL A 930 20.48 -12.09 34.23
C VAL A 930 21.56 -11.93 35.30
N ASN A 931 21.94 -13.01 35.98
CA ASN A 931 22.92 -12.98 37.07
C ASN A 931 24.36 -13.06 36.58
N LEU A 932 24.62 -13.26 35.27
CA LEU A 932 25.96 -13.44 34.71
C LEU A 932 26.97 -12.35 35.14
N HIS A 933 26.52 -11.10 35.24
CA HIS A 933 27.35 -10.00 35.70
C HIS A 933 27.84 -10.20 37.15
N LEU A 934 26.96 -10.67 38.05
CA LEU A 934 27.30 -10.96 39.46
C LEU A 934 28.37 -12.04 39.56
N TYR A 935 28.28 -13.10 38.73
CA TYR A 935 29.29 -14.16 38.69
C TYR A 935 30.67 -13.60 38.33
N HIS A 936 30.74 -12.70 37.35
CA HIS A 936 31.99 -12.06 36.95
C HIS A 936 32.52 -11.08 38.01
N ASP A 937 31.65 -10.29 38.64
CA ASP A 937 32.03 -9.30 39.66
C ASP A 937 32.59 -9.96 40.94
N ILE A 938 32.03 -11.10 41.34
CA ILE A 938 32.52 -11.91 42.48
C ILE A 938 33.88 -12.56 42.16
N GLY A 939 34.21 -12.71 40.87
CA GLY A 939 35.45 -13.33 40.41
C GLY A 939 35.34 -14.84 40.24
N ILE A 940 34.13 -15.36 39.96
CA ILE A 940 33.93 -16.75 39.57
C ILE A 940 34.60 -16.95 38.21
N ALA A 941 35.54 -17.90 38.15
CA ALA A 941 36.38 -18.09 36.99
C ALA A 941 35.60 -18.65 35.78
N GLN A 942 34.56 -19.45 36.06
CA GLN A 942 33.72 -20.02 35.02
C GLN A 942 32.27 -20.21 35.50
N PRO A 943 31.37 -19.26 35.16
CA PRO A 943 29.93 -19.51 35.26
C PRO A 943 29.51 -20.53 34.19
N ILE A 944 28.68 -21.50 34.56
CA ILE A 944 28.17 -22.52 33.65
C ILE A 944 26.70 -22.23 33.34
N PRO A 945 26.37 -21.63 32.17
CA PRO A 945 25.00 -21.27 31.81
C PRO A 945 24.20 -22.52 31.42
N ILE A 946 23.80 -23.33 32.40
CA ILE A 946 23.28 -24.67 32.14
C ILE A 946 21.92 -24.64 31.45
N ASN A 947 21.02 -23.74 31.87
CA ASN A 947 19.70 -23.57 31.27
C ASN A 947 19.84 -23.15 29.82
N ARG A 948 20.75 -22.23 29.53
CA ARG A 948 21.06 -21.79 28.18
C ARG A 948 21.60 -22.93 27.31
N LEU A 949 22.47 -23.78 27.85
CA LEU A 949 22.98 -24.95 27.12
C LEU A 949 21.86 -25.94 26.80
N ILE A 950 20.97 -26.22 27.75
CA ILE A 950 19.83 -27.12 27.55
C ILE A 950 18.88 -26.59 26.46
N GLU A 951 18.56 -25.29 26.49
CA GLU A 951 17.76 -24.63 25.45
C GLU A 951 18.38 -24.77 24.06
N LEU A 952 19.70 -24.55 23.97
CA LEU A 952 20.43 -24.65 22.70
C LEU A 952 20.44 -26.10 22.20
N ILE A 953 20.60 -27.09 23.08
CA ILE A 953 20.50 -28.51 22.74
C ILE A 953 19.09 -28.83 22.22
N LEU A 954 18.03 -28.37 22.90
CA LEU A 954 16.65 -28.55 22.46
C LEU A 954 16.39 -27.93 21.08
N ALA A 955 16.82 -26.69 20.88
CA ALA A 955 16.68 -25.99 19.60
C ALA A 955 17.43 -26.74 18.48
N ARG A 956 18.62 -27.27 18.76
CA ARG A 956 19.40 -28.11 17.82
C ARG A 956 18.69 -29.42 17.48
N MET A 957 18.03 -30.04 18.45
CA MET A 957 17.26 -31.27 18.22
C MET A 957 16.02 -31.02 17.37
N VAL A 958 15.31 -29.91 17.61
CA VAL A 958 14.20 -29.45 16.76
C VAL A 958 14.69 -29.22 15.33
N PHE A 959 15.84 -28.54 15.16
CA PHE A 959 16.46 -28.30 13.86
C PHE A 959 16.86 -29.59 13.13
N ARG A 960 17.50 -30.55 13.82
CA ARG A 960 17.86 -31.85 13.23
C ARG A 960 16.63 -32.63 12.77
N CYS A 961 15.54 -32.52 13.52
CA CYS A 961 14.28 -33.08 13.06
C CYS A 961 13.93 -32.42 11.73
N LEU A 962 13.89 -31.08 11.64
CA LEU A 962 13.49 -30.27 10.46
C LEU A 962 14.21 -30.64 9.16
N SER A 963 15.52 -30.86 9.21
CA SER A 963 16.33 -31.00 8.01
C SER A 963 16.18 -32.35 7.29
N ARG A 964 15.97 -33.46 8.03
CA ARG A 964 15.81 -34.80 7.45
C ARG A 964 14.53 -35.00 6.61
N GLN A 965 13.46 -34.22 6.82
CA GLN A 965 12.20 -34.39 6.08
C GLN A 965 12.03 -33.50 4.84
N THR A 966 12.91 -32.52 4.64
CA THR A 966 12.84 -31.56 3.51
C THR A 966 13.11 -32.20 2.15
N VAL A 967 13.50 -33.49 2.10
CA VAL A 967 13.91 -34.21 0.88
C VAL A 967 12.88 -35.25 0.39
N VAL A 968 11.67 -35.28 0.96
CA VAL A 968 10.52 -35.99 0.34
C VAL A 968 9.54 -35.01 -0.31
N ARG A 969 10.03 -33.93 -0.95
CA ARG A 969 9.21 -33.10 -1.83
C ARG A 969 9.98 -32.56 -3.01
#